data_AF-A0AA42ZCM5-F1
#
_entry.id   AF-A0AA42ZCM5-F1
#
_cell.length_a   1.000
_cell.length_b   1.000
_cell.length_c   1.000
_cell.angle_alpha   90.00
_cell.angle_beta   90.00
_cell.angle_gamma   90.00
#
_symmetry.space_group_name_H-M   'P 1'
#
loop_
_entity.id
_entity.type
_entity.pdbx_description
1 polymer ?
#
loop_
_entity_poly.entity_id
_entity_poly.type
_entity_poly.pdbx_seq_one_letter_code
_entity_poly.pdbx_strand_id
1 'polypeptide(L)'
;MNDTRRLMPLIRVKAGIVFTTCIYAILLFLLGCNTDKSAQKSDTTDTDGKSKETAIFERIPGNLSNLNFENNIQEDLNSLDNLFNFDYFYNGAGVGVEDLNNDGLLDVVFCGNQVENRIFINKGDFQFEDITSGSGINQGKQWSNGIAFGDINGDGWMDIYFSQGGPNSRLDRKNLLFINQKDGSFTEEAEAHGLADMGISTQSAFFDMDNDGDLDCIVMNENEFYGVDPVQLYELIGNDPERMHFNSSHLYRNDGGRFTDVTREAGLEQPIFGLGLMVSDINTDGLADIYIASDYYIPDALFINNGDGSFTDRIKEYTQHISFFGMGLDVADINNDLQQDIFVLDMASSDHIRSKTLMASMNTNRFNYLVNTAGFHYQYMFNSLQLNQGNNQFSDIAQLTGMANTDWSWSVLMNDFDLNGTKDIYVTNGYRRYALDNDLQMQVFEARQKYGSQVPLEVKTQLYDAMPSEKLANILYKNQGDLQFTNTAESWGLGDPSFSNGAALGDLDNDGDLDLVVNNLDENAFLYKNLSREKELGNYLVVKVKGGHSEPIARVTAIAGDLAQLVETKRIRGYMSAHENSAHFGLGKHTSVDTLKVEWADGRQVELTDIAVNQMLTISKNDAVIQKPKVSSDLALIKQVKPGSIGLEFQHKENTFDDFETEVLLPYKQSTQGPCIAQADINGDGKIDLFIGGASGQAAQLWIQNNNGFRAANPEIFKVDSGYEDTGAVFFDLDGDTDLDLYVVSGGNEFDIQSSYYADRLYINDGQGNFSRQLEPALQQNRKSGKAVVAL
;
A
#
# COMPACT_ATOMS: atom_id res chain seq x y z
N MET A 1 -36.40 40.24 33.16
CA MET A 1 -37.69 39.53 33.37
C MET A 1 -37.38 38.06 33.23
N ASN A 2 -36.90 37.46 34.31
CA ASN A 2 -37.65 36.62 35.26
C ASN A 2 -37.53 35.15 34.85
N ASP A 3 -37.23 34.18 35.71
CA ASP A 3 -36.60 34.13 37.02
C ASP A 3 -36.54 32.63 37.34
N THR A 4 -35.40 32.10 37.81
CA THR A 4 -35.29 31.00 38.81
C THR A 4 -35.87 29.58 38.50
N ARG A 5 -35.44 28.44 39.08
CA ARG A 5 -34.62 28.12 40.26
C ARG A 5 -34.21 26.64 40.25
N ARG A 6 -33.07 26.39 40.91
CA ARG A 6 -32.42 25.15 41.42
C ARG A 6 -33.35 24.08 42.04
N LEU A 7 -32.87 22.83 42.13
CA LEU A 7 -32.50 22.14 43.40
C LEU A 7 -32.01 20.69 43.19
N MET A 8 -30.80 20.37 43.69
CA MET A 8 -30.38 19.04 44.16
C MET A 8 -29.84 19.21 45.59
N PRO A 9 -30.09 18.29 46.55
CA PRO A 9 -29.76 18.51 47.95
C PRO A 9 -28.38 17.96 48.35
N LEU A 10 -27.71 18.72 49.23
CA LEU A 10 -26.63 18.28 50.10
C LEU A 10 -27.17 17.48 51.29
N ILE A 11 -26.43 16.47 51.72
CA ILE A 11 -26.46 15.94 53.09
C ILE A 11 -25.05 16.10 53.69
N ARG A 12 -24.98 16.69 54.89
CA ARG A 12 -23.75 16.91 55.68
C ARG A 12 -23.87 16.27 57.06
N VAL A 13 -22.77 15.60 57.44
CA VAL A 13 -22.09 15.58 58.76
C VAL A 13 -22.67 14.74 59.91
N LYS A 14 -21.82 13.85 60.44
CA LYS A 14 -21.45 13.86 61.87
C LYS A 14 -20.01 13.37 62.09
N ALA A 15 -19.30 14.07 62.97
CA ALA A 15 -17.90 13.89 63.35
C ALA A 15 -17.77 13.38 64.79
N GLY A 16 -16.62 12.77 65.09
CA GLY A 16 -16.02 12.65 66.43
C GLY A 16 -15.04 11.47 66.53
N ILE A 17 -13.98 11.41 67.35
CA ILE A 17 -13.01 12.34 67.96
C ILE A 17 -12.06 11.45 68.84
N VAL A 18 -10.73 11.67 68.76
CA VAL A 18 -9.58 11.28 69.67
C VAL A 18 -9.07 9.81 69.80
N PHE A 19 -7.77 9.56 69.48
CA PHE A 19 -6.62 9.28 70.40
C PHE A 19 -5.36 8.80 69.61
N THR A 20 -4.32 9.61 69.38
CA THR A 20 -3.10 9.96 70.18
C THR A 20 -1.87 9.06 69.91
N THR A 21 -0.78 9.72 69.45
CA THR A 21 0.68 9.48 69.61
C THR A 21 1.45 8.34 68.90
N CYS A 22 2.43 8.75 68.07
CA CYS A 22 3.89 8.46 68.11
C CYS A 22 4.49 8.62 66.69
N ILE A 23 4.93 9.81 66.25
CA ILE A 23 6.27 10.45 66.33
C ILE A 23 7.42 9.65 65.66
N TYR A 24 8.13 10.36 64.77
CA TYR A 24 9.41 10.13 64.06
C TYR A 24 9.30 9.39 62.71
N ALA A 25 9.69 9.92 61.55
CA ALA A 25 10.65 10.99 61.28
C ALA A 25 10.36 11.67 59.90
N ILE A 26 10.15 12.99 59.91
CA ILE A 26 10.40 13.89 58.76
C ILE A 26 11.07 15.15 59.32
N LEU A 27 12.34 15.31 58.98
CA LEU A 27 13.20 16.50 59.05
C LEU A 27 13.94 16.41 57.70
N LEU A 28 13.82 17.29 56.72
CA LEU A 28 13.70 18.74 56.76
C LEU A 28 12.94 19.23 55.51
N PHE A 29 11.84 19.96 55.72
CA PHE A 29 11.31 20.96 54.79
C PHE A 29 11.24 22.28 55.59
N LEU A 30 12.24 23.14 55.38
CA LEU A 30 12.41 24.51 55.88
C LEU A 30 13.26 25.16 54.76
N LEU A 31 12.90 26.21 54.05
CA LEU A 31 12.07 27.42 54.26
C LEU A 31 11.52 27.81 52.86
N GLY A 32 10.48 28.62 52.63
CA GLY A 32 9.78 29.61 53.43
C GLY A 32 9.36 30.78 52.51
N CYS A 33 8.06 31.08 52.50
CA CYS A 33 7.40 32.37 52.27
C CYS A 33 7.56 33.18 50.96
N ASN A 34 6.48 33.13 50.17
CA ASN A 34 5.70 34.22 49.58
C ASN A 34 6.13 35.68 49.84
N THR A 35 6.25 36.45 48.75
CA THR A 35 5.50 37.71 48.54
C THR A 35 5.30 37.97 47.05
N ASP A 36 4.03 38.13 46.64
CA ASP A 36 3.61 38.62 45.32
C ASP A 36 4.16 40.02 45.00
N LYS A 37 4.64 40.20 43.77
CA LYS A 37 4.41 41.41 42.97
C LYS A 37 4.65 41.15 41.48
N SER A 38 3.70 41.67 40.71
CA SER A 38 3.47 41.53 39.27
C SER A 38 4.63 41.87 38.33
N ALA A 39 4.55 41.21 37.17
CA ALA A 39 5.01 41.62 35.84
C ALA A 39 6.49 41.37 35.50
N GLN A 40 6.75 40.28 34.76
CA GLN A 40 7.37 40.30 33.43
C GLN A 40 7.47 38.87 32.89
N LYS A 41 7.33 38.74 31.57
CA LYS A 41 7.54 37.52 30.79
C LYS A 41 8.91 36.90 31.14
N SER A 42 8.91 35.66 31.62
CA SER A 42 10.05 34.75 31.66
C SER A 42 9.62 33.51 30.89
N ASP A 43 10.23 33.19 29.75
CA ASP A 43 11.38 32.26 29.73
C ASP A 43 11.19 31.12 30.73
N THR A 44 10.26 30.23 30.38
CA THR A 44 10.30 28.84 30.84
C THR A 44 10.94 28.05 29.73
N THR A 45 12.22 27.73 29.94
CA THR A 45 12.89 26.59 29.35
C THR A 45 12.01 25.36 29.51
N ASP A 46 11.36 24.96 28.42
CA ASP A 46 10.95 23.57 28.23
C ASP A 46 12.24 22.77 28.06
N THR A 47 12.64 22.09 29.13
CA THR A 47 13.49 20.92 29.04
C THR A 47 12.65 19.78 28.47
N ASP A 48 12.40 19.83 27.17
CA ASP A 48 11.99 18.68 26.40
C ASP A 48 13.25 18.12 25.74
N GLY A 49 13.73 17.01 26.29
CA GLY A 49 14.94 16.32 25.86
C GLY A 49 14.74 15.59 24.54
N LYS A 50 14.34 16.29 23.48
CA LYS A 50 14.53 15.79 22.11
C LYS A 50 16.03 15.89 21.83
N SER A 51 16.73 14.76 21.79
CA SER A 51 17.98 14.68 21.05
C SER A 51 17.71 15.29 19.68
N LYS A 52 18.44 16.34 19.30
CA LYS A 52 18.46 16.76 17.90
C LYS A 52 18.99 15.56 17.12
N GLU A 53 18.10 14.76 16.56
CA GLU A 53 18.50 13.80 15.54
C GLU A 53 19.25 14.60 14.47
N THR A 54 20.43 14.10 14.16
CA THR A 54 21.34 14.79 13.24
C THR A 54 20.94 14.38 11.84
N ALA A 55 20.82 15.34 10.92
CA ALA A 55 20.53 15.05 9.51
C ALA A 55 21.48 13.97 8.98
N ILE A 56 20.93 12.96 8.31
CA ILE A 56 21.69 11.87 7.69
C ILE A 56 21.79 12.05 6.17
N PHE A 57 20.90 12.82 5.56
CA PHE A 57 21.01 13.21 4.17
C PHE A 57 21.55 14.63 4.03
N GLU A 58 22.46 14.79 3.07
CA GLU A 58 22.95 16.08 2.61
C GLU A 58 22.54 16.30 1.15
N ARG A 59 21.78 17.35 0.88
CA ARG A 59 21.45 17.73 -0.50
C ARG A 59 22.69 18.30 -1.19
N ILE A 60 23.10 17.66 -2.28
CA ILE A 60 24.20 18.13 -3.14
C ILE A 60 23.61 19.01 -4.25
N PRO A 61 23.91 20.32 -4.28
CA PRO A 61 23.42 21.23 -5.31
C PRO A 61 23.98 20.90 -6.70
N GLY A 62 23.18 21.09 -7.75
CA GLY A 62 23.58 20.82 -9.14
C GLY A 62 24.79 21.62 -9.64
N ASN A 63 25.08 22.78 -9.05
CA ASN A 63 26.30 23.56 -9.36
C ASN A 63 27.56 23.00 -8.68
N LEU A 64 27.41 22.12 -7.68
CA LEU A 64 28.50 21.37 -7.08
C LEU A 64 28.66 20.02 -7.77
N SER A 65 27.58 19.31 -8.09
CA SER A 65 27.65 17.98 -8.69
C SER A 65 27.79 17.97 -10.21
N ASN A 66 27.46 19.08 -10.88
CA ASN A 66 27.21 19.15 -12.33
C ASN A 66 26.03 18.32 -12.84
N LEU A 67 25.26 17.69 -11.94
CA LEU A 67 23.99 17.04 -12.25
C LEU A 67 22.88 18.10 -12.22
N ASN A 68 22.53 18.64 -13.40
CA ASN A 68 21.50 19.68 -13.56
C ASN A 68 20.44 19.19 -14.54
N PHE A 69 19.25 18.89 -14.03
CA PHE A 69 18.11 18.42 -14.79
C PHE A 69 16.82 19.00 -14.21
N GLU A 70 15.94 19.50 -15.07
CA GLU A 70 14.62 20.04 -14.71
C GLU A 70 13.58 19.49 -15.67
N ASN A 71 12.57 18.77 -15.16
CA ASN A 71 11.45 18.31 -15.98
C ASN A 71 10.42 19.44 -16.12
N ASN A 72 10.71 20.39 -17.01
CA ASN A 72 9.86 21.56 -17.24
C ASN A 72 8.67 21.22 -18.13
N ILE A 73 7.46 21.61 -17.70
CA ILE A 73 6.22 21.43 -18.46
C ILE A 73 5.60 22.77 -18.86
N GLN A 74 5.22 22.90 -20.13
CA GLN A 74 4.47 24.00 -20.70
C GLN A 74 3.08 23.55 -21.14
N GLU A 75 2.06 24.25 -20.64
CA GLU A 75 0.67 24.04 -21.02
C GLU A 75 0.30 24.75 -22.33
N ASP A 76 -0.52 24.09 -23.16
CA ASP A 76 -1.30 24.74 -24.22
C ASP A 76 -2.79 24.39 -24.08
N LEU A 77 -3.58 25.39 -23.70
CA LEU A 77 -5.03 25.26 -23.54
C LEU A 77 -5.77 25.12 -24.88
N ASN A 78 -5.09 25.25 -26.02
CA ASN A 78 -5.65 25.00 -27.36
C ASN A 78 -5.39 23.58 -27.88
N SER A 79 -4.55 22.80 -27.19
CA SER A 79 -4.20 21.42 -27.57
C SER A 79 -4.63 20.43 -26.47
N LEU A 80 -4.09 19.21 -26.54
CA LEU A 80 -4.21 18.20 -25.49
C LEU A 80 -3.16 18.40 -24.37
N ASP A 81 -2.22 19.35 -24.51
CA ASP A 81 -1.12 19.61 -23.58
C ASP A 81 -1.59 20.40 -22.35
N ASN A 82 -2.61 19.91 -21.65
CA ASN A 82 -3.11 20.53 -20.43
C ASN A 82 -3.98 19.54 -19.62
N LEU A 83 -4.05 19.79 -18.32
CA LEU A 83 -4.76 18.93 -17.37
C LEU A 83 -6.28 18.82 -17.61
N PHE A 84 -6.92 19.77 -18.33
CA PHE A 84 -8.35 19.62 -18.67
C PHE A 84 -8.60 18.64 -19.81
N ASN A 85 -7.56 18.31 -20.59
CA ASN A 85 -7.67 17.51 -21.80
C ASN A 85 -6.83 16.23 -21.76
N PHE A 86 -5.97 16.09 -20.75
CA PHE A 86 -5.14 14.91 -20.50
C PHE A 86 -4.85 14.82 -19.00
N ASP A 87 -5.50 13.89 -18.29
CA ASP A 87 -5.43 13.80 -16.82
C ASP A 87 -4.01 13.49 -16.32
N TYR A 88 -3.22 12.79 -17.14
CA TYR A 88 -1.86 12.35 -16.81
C TYR A 88 -0.78 13.42 -17.05
N PHE A 89 -1.17 14.64 -17.44
CA PHE A 89 -0.24 15.67 -17.90
C PHE A 89 0.80 16.11 -16.85
N TYR A 90 0.49 15.94 -15.56
CA TYR A 90 1.39 16.26 -14.44
C TYR A 90 1.86 15.02 -13.66
N ASN A 91 1.76 13.81 -14.25
CA ASN A 91 2.25 12.57 -13.63
C ASN A 91 3.78 12.53 -13.49
N GLY A 92 4.49 13.41 -14.21
CA GLY A 92 5.93 13.55 -14.10
C GLY A 92 6.68 12.41 -14.79
N ALA A 93 7.93 12.20 -14.39
CA ALA A 93 8.83 11.25 -15.03
C ALA A 93 9.77 10.58 -14.01
N GLY A 94 10.35 9.47 -14.44
CA GLY A 94 11.27 8.64 -13.67
C GLY A 94 12.73 9.08 -13.70
N VAL A 95 13.55 8.38 -12.92
CA VAL A 95 15.02 8.45 -12.92
C VAL A 95 15.59 7.04 -12.74
N GLY A 96 16.71 6.76 -13.37
CA GLY A 96 17.41 5.48 -13.29
C GLY A 96 18.86 5.65 -12.82
N VAL A 97 19.37 4.68 -12.05
CA VAL A 97 20.80 4.57 -11.74
C VAL A 97 21.38 3.22 -12.17
N GLU A 98 22.51 3.25 -12.88
CA GLU A 98 23.21 2.06 -13.40
C GLU A 98 24.66 2.41 -13.78
N ASP A 99 25.59 1.46 -13.65
CA ASP A 99 26.96 1.55 -14.19
C ASP A 99 26.95 1.28 -15.70
N LEU A 100 26.70 2.33 -16.50
CA LEU A 100 26.50 2.21 -17.95
C LEU A 100 27.82 2.08 -18.71
N ASN A 101 28.93 2.45 -18.07
CA ASN A 101 30.26 2.45 -18.67
C ASN A 101 31.19 1.33 -18.14
N ASN A 102 30.71 0.53 -17.19
CA ASN A 102 31.42 -0.56 -16.51
C ASN A 102 32.67 -0.10 -15.74
N ASP A 103 32.67 1.10 -15.16
CA ASP A 103 33.77 1.64 -14.36
C ASP A 103 33.63 1.40 -12.84
N GLY A 104 32.49 0.84 -12.42
CA GLY A 104 32.17 0.52 -11.03
C GLY A 104 31.46 1.65 -10.27
N LEU A 105 31.17 2.78 -10.92
CA LEU A 105 30.36 3.87 -10.38
C LEU A 105 28.97 3.86 -11.04
N LEU A 106 27.93 4.12 -10.25
CA LEU A 106 26.58 4.24 -10.78
C LEU A 106 26.39 5.60 -11.45
N ASP A 107 25.99 5.59 -12.72
CA ASP A 107 25.58 6.74 -13.54
C ASP A 107 24.10 7.05 -13.32
N VAL A 108 23.65 8.25 -13.73
CA VAL A 108 22.27 8.70 -13.56
C VAL A 108 21.62 9.03 -14.90
N VAL A 109 20.42 8.53 -15.14
CA VAL A 109 19.62 8.82 -16.34
C VAL A 109 18.24 9.37 -15.95
N PHE A 110 17.89 10.54 -16.48
CA PHE A 110 16.58 11.17 -16.26
C PHE A 110 15.67 11.05 -17.47
N CYS A 111 14.41 10.69 -17.23
CA CYS A 111 13.33 10.86 -18.18
C CYS A 111 12.80 12.29 -18.15
N GLY A 112 12.57 12.85 -19.34
CA GLY A 112 11.91 14.14 -19.54
C GLY A 112 10.57 13.97 -20.25
N ASN A 113 9.50 14.51 -19.68
CA ASN A 113 8.19 14.51 -20.32
C ASN A 113 8.24 15.37 -21.59
N GLN A 114 8.35 16.70 -21.49
CA GLN A 114 8.51 17.54 -22.69
C GLN A 114 9.97 17.84 -23.03
N VAL A 115 10.86 17.82 -22.04
CA VAL A 115 12.31 18.09 -22.20
C VAL A 115 13.09 16.86 -22.68
N GLU A 116 14.35 17.02 -23.07
CA GLU A 116 15.23 15.89 -23.41
C GLU A 116 15.44 14.97 -22.20
N ASN A 117 15.57 13.66 -22.46
CA ASN A 117 16.17 12.74 -21.51
C ASN A 117 17.64 13.10 -21.34
N ARG A 118 18.19 12.91 -20.14
CA ARG A 118 19.61 13.22 -19.85
C ARG A 118 20.34 12.06 -19.22
N ILE A 119 21.62 11.93 -19.56
CA ILE A 119 22.55 10.91 -19.02
C ILE A 119 23.77 11.60 -18.42
N PHE A 120 24.08 11.21 -17.20
CA PHE A 120 25.15 11.79 -16.37
C PHE A 120 26.09 10.68 -15.91
N ILE A 121 27.32 10.70 -16.42
CA ILE A 121 28.36 9.74 -16.03
C ILE A 121 28.99 10.16 -14.71
N ASN A 122 28.99 9.27 -13.72
CA ASN A 122 29.58 9.52 -12.42
C ASN A 122 31.11 9.50 -12.51
N LYS A 123 31.75 10.52 -11.93
CA LYS A 123 33.21 10.68 -11.87
C LYS A 123 33.79 10.46 -10.49
N GLY A 124 32.96 10.05 -9.53
CA GLY A 124 33.28 9.98 -8.11
C GLY A 124 33.05 11.31 -7.40
N ASP A 125 33.03 11.28 -6.06
CA ASP A 125 32.86 12.46 -5.21
C ASP A 125 31.61 13.30 -5.56
N PHE A 126 30.52 12.64 -5.97
CA PHE A 126 29.27 13.27 -6.44
C PHE A 126 29.47 14.26 -7.59
N GLN A 127 30.51 14.07 -8.43
CA GLN A 127 30.73 14.83 -9.66
C GLN A 127 30.23 14.03 -10.87
N PHE A 128 29.49 14.69 -11.75
CA PHE A 128 28.89 14.05 -12.92
C PHE A 128 29.28 14.75 -14.23
N GLU A 129 29.44 13.98 -15.29
CA GLU A 129 29.64 14.48 -16.66
C GLU A 129 28.36 14.25 -17.47
N ASP A 130 27.75 15.33 -17.95
CA ASP A 130 26.61 15.25 -18.89
C ASP A 130 27.11 14.83 -20.28
N ILE A 131 26.79 13.60 -20.69
CA ILE A 131 27.12 13.07 -22.03
C ILE A 131 25.91 13.04 -22.97
N THR A 132 24.80 13.70 -22.59
CA THR A 132 23.53 13.69 -23.34
C THR A 132 23.77 14.06 -24.80
N SER A 133 24.55 15.13 -25.04
CA SER A 133 24.94 15.52 -26.39
C SER A 133 25.96 14.53 -26.97
N GLY A 134 25.52 13.79 -27.99
CA GLY A 134 26.35 12.77 -28.65
C GLY A 134 26.02 11.33 -28.23
N SER A 135 25.28 11.14 -27.13
CA SER A 135 24.83 9.81 -26.70
C SER A 135 23.81 9.15 -27.64
N GLY A 136 22.95 9.94 -28.31
CA GLY A 136 21.90 9.41 -29.18
C GLY A 136 20.58 9.06 -28.48
N ILE A 137 20.50 9.09 -27.14
CA ILE A 137 19.35 8.61 -26.34
C ILE A 137 18.02 9.37 -26.54
N ASN A 138 18.03 10.46 -27.30
CA ASN A 138 16.83 11.25 -27.61
C ASN A 138 16.31 11.01 -29.05
N GLN A 139 16.90 10.07 -29.79
CA GLN A 139 16.38 9.70 -31.11
C GLN A 139 14.96 9.11 -30.97
N GLY A 140 13.98 9.73 -31.64
CA GLY A 140 12.57 9.28 -31.60
C GLY A 140 11.77 9.76 -30.39
N LYS A 141 12.43 10.31 -29.35
CA LYS A 141 11.80 10.76 -28.10
C LYS A 141 10.73 11.83 -28.35
N GLN A 142 9.54 11.62 -27.79
CA GLN A 142 8.48 12.64 -27.72
C GLN A 142 8.16 12.97 -26.26
N TRP A 143 7.77 11.96 -25.47
CA TRP A 143 7.41 12.10 -24.07
C TRP A 143 7.81 10.87 -23.27
N SER A 144 8.87 10.97 -22.46
CA SER A 144 9.34 9.87 -21.62
C SER A 144 8.69 9.91 -20.25
N ASN A 145 8.18 8.76 -19.80
CA ASN A 145 7.62 8.55 -18.48
C ASN A 145 8.62 7.76 -17.62
N GLY A 146 8.69 6.44 -17.80
CA GLY A 146 9.55 5.53 -17.04
C GLY A 146 10.83 5.10 -17.77
N ILE A 147 11.73 4.52 -16.98
CA ILE A 147 13.01 3.96 -17.43
C ILE A 147 13.22 2.56 -16.85
N ALA A 148 13.74 1.67 -17.68
CA ALA A 148 14.24 0.36 -17.30
C ALA A 148 15.63 0.11 -17.91
N PHE A 149 16.41 -0.74 -17.27
CA PHE A 149 17.70 -1.22 -17.78
C PHE A 149 17.65 -2.73 -18.00
N GLY A 150 18.40 -3.20 -18.99
CA GLY A 150 18.61 -4.63 -19.24
C GLY A 150 19.75 -4.84 -20.23
N ASP A 151 20.56 -5.88 -20.03
CA ASP A 151 21.51 -6.36 -21.04
C ASP A 151 20.74 -7.23 -22.06
N ILE A 152 20.07 -6.59 -23.03
CA ILE A 152 19.11 -7.24 -23.93
C ILE A 152 19.81 -8.11 -24.97
N ASN A 153 21.00 -7.69 -25.38
CA ASN A 153 21.81 -8.40 -26.38
C ASN A 153 22.83 -9.38 -25.76
N GLY A 154 22.94 -9.44 -24.43
CA GLY A 154 23.78 -10.37 -23.69
C GLY A 154 25.28 -10.11 -23.83
N ASP A 155 25.67 -8.85 -24.03
CA ASP A 155 27.05 -8.46 -24.33
C ASP A 155 27.84 -7.91 -23.13
N GLY A 156 27.19 -7.87 -21.96
CA GLY A 156 27.73 -7.41 -20.69
C GLY A 156 27.65 -5.89 -20.49
N TRP A 157 26.92 -5.17 -21.34
CA TRP A 157 26.67 -3.74 -21.21
C TRP A 157 25.17 -3.50 -21.08
N MET A 158 24.79 -2.65 -20.14
CA MET A 158 23.39 -2.36 -19.88
C MET A 158 22.83 -1.46 -20.98
N ASP A 159 21.70 -1.87 -21.56
CA ASP A 159 20.89 -1.10 -22.49
C ASP A 159 19.81 -0.31 -21.74
N ILE A 160 19.24 0.70 -22.38
CA ILE A 160 18.23 1.59 -21.77
C ILE A 160 16.91 1.44 -22.51
N TYR A 161 15.82 1.23 -21.77
CA TYR A 161 14.47 1.22 -22.32
C TYR A 161 13.63 2.35 -21.71
N PHE A 162 13.07 3.20 -22.57
CA PHE A 162 12.22 4.31 -22.17
C PHE A 162 10.76 4.05 -22.54
N SER A 163 9.90 4.05 -21.52
CA SER A 163 8.44 4.08 -21.70
C SER A 163 8.03 5.46 -22.22
N GLN A 164 7.36 5.51 -23.38
CA GLN A 164 6.83 6.73 -23.99
C GLN A 164 5.33 6.86 -23.74
N GLY A 165 4.86 8.09 -23.55
CA GLY A 165 3.45 8.38 -23.33
C GLY A 165 3.04 9.79 -23.75
N GLY A 166 2.33 10.47 -22.85
CA GLY A 166 1.87 11.83 -23.04
C GLY A 166 0.66 11.96 -23.99
N PRO A 167 0.22 13.22 -24.24
CA PRO A 167 -0.95 13.53 -25.07
C PRO A 167 -0.69 13.36 -26.59
N ASN A 168 0.09 12.34 -26.95
CA ASN A 168 0.55 12.06 -28.31
C ASN A 168 -0.25 10.94 -28.97
N SER A 169 -0.20 10.88 -30.30
CA SER A 169 -0.78 9.77 -31.05
C SER A 169 0.01 8.48 -30.81
N ARG A 170 -0.63 7.31 -30.98
CA ARG A 170 0.02 5.99 -30.83
C ARG A 170 1.35 5.86 -31.59
N LEU A 171 1.43 6.43 -32.80
CA LEU A 171 2.66 6.36 -33.61
C LEU A 171 3.79 7.23 -33.07
N ASP A 172 3.45 8.27 -32.32
CA ASP A 172 4.39 9.25 -31.75
C ASP A 172 4.76 8.91 -30.30
N ARG A 173 4.23 7.83 -29.72
CA ARG A 173 4.56 7.37 -28.36
C ARG A 173 5.07 5.94 -28.34
N LYS A 174 5.81 5.55 -29.38
CA LYS A 174 6.50 4.27 -29.43
C LYS A 174 7.59 4.21 -28.38
N ASN A 175 7.59 3.20 -27.51
CA ASN A 175 8.70 2.98 -26.59
C ASN A 175 10.03 2.85 -27.33
N LEU A 176 11.12 3.23 -26.65
CA LEU A 176 12.45 3.33 -27.25
C LEU A 176 13.44 2.43 -26.51
N LEU A 177 14.17 1.61 -27.25
CA LEU A 177 15.22 0.71 -26.75
C LEU A 177 16.55 1.20 -27.30
N PHE A 178 17.46 1.55 -26.42
CA PHE A 178 18.76 2.12 -26.73
C PHE A 178 19.86 1.12 -26.40
N ILE A 179 20.41 0.49 -27.45
CA ILE A 179 21.50 -0.48 -27.33
C ILE A 179 22.83 0.23 -27.12
N ASN A 180 23.53 -0.12 -26.04
CA ASN A 180 24.79 0.50 -25.64
C ASN A 180 25.94 0.14 -26.59
N GLN A 181 26.59 1.15 -27.18
CA GLN A 181 27.68 0.98 -28.15
C GLN A 181 29.08 0.92 -27.50
N LYS A 182 29.16 0.95 -26.16
CA LYS A 182 30.40 0.79 -25.37
C LYS A 182 31.39 1.94 -25.48
N ASP A 183 30.95 3.06 -26.03
CA ASP A 183 31.74 4.28 -26.22
C ASP A 183 31.03 5.56 -25.71
N GLY A 184 29.96 5.38 -24.93
CA GLY A 184 29.10 6.46 -24.44
C GLY A 184 27.98 6.84 -25.41
N SER A 185 27.88 6.19 -26.58
CA SER A 185 26.74 6.31 -27.49
C SER A 185 25.81 5.10 -27.44
N PHE A 186 24.58 5.32 -27.89
CA PHE A 186 23.48 4.36 -27.92
C PHE A 186 22.76 4.41 -29.27
N THR A 187 22.25 3.26 -29.71
CA THR A 187 21.46 3.12 -30.94
C THR A 187 20.02 2.75 -30.62
N GLU A 188 19.05 3.49 -31.15
CA GLU A 188 17.62 3.15 -31.00
C GLU A 188 17.25 1.95 -31.89
N GLU A 189 16.72 0.88 -31.28
CA GLU A 189 16.40 -0.39 -31.95
C GLU A 189 15.07 -1.03 -31.48
N ALA A 190 14.14 -0.31 -30.84
CA ALA A 190 12.90 -0.88 -30.29
C ALA A 190 12.07 -1.63 -31.34
N GLU A 191 11.87 -1.02 -32.51
CA GLU A 191 11.10 -1.63 -33.60
C GLU A 191 11.79 -2.90 -34.14
N ALA A 192 13.13 -2.90 -34.20
CA ALA A 192 13.90 -4.03 -34.70
C ALA A 192 13.79 -5.24 -33.75
N HIS A 193 13.71 -4.97 -32.45
CA HIS A 193 13.52 -5.98 -31.41
C HIS A 193 12.05 -6.36 -31.18
N GLY A 194 11.07 -5.58 -31.67
CA GLY A 194 9.65 -5.82 -31.41
C GLY A 194 9.12 -5.23 -30.11
N LEU A 195 9.86 -4.29 -29.51
CA LEU A 195 9.53 -3.61 -28.25
C LEU A 195 9.07 -2.15 -28.42
N ALA A 196 8.71 -1.74 -29.63
CA ALA A 196 8.14 -0.41 -29.89
C ALA A 196 6.64 -0.36 -29.51
N ASP A 197 6.31 -0.59 -28.24
CA ASP A 197 4.96 -0.51 -27.69
C ASP A 197 4.35 0.88 -27.97
N MET A 198 3.06 0.93 -28.34
CA MET A 198 2.34 2.16 -28.73
C MET A 198 1.25 2.58 -27.73
N GLY A 199 1.17 1.92 -26.58
CA GLY A 199 0.31 2.28 -25.47
C GLY A 199 0.68 3.65 -24.87
N ILE A 200 -0.03 4.06 -23.82
CA ILE A 200 0.42 5.20 -23.00
C ILE A 200 1.32 4.60 -21.93
N SER A 201 2.56 4.27 -22.29
CA SER A 201 3.45 3.51 -21.42
C SER A 201 3.94 4.34 -20.24
N THR A 202 3.80 3.80 -19.04
CA THR A 202 4.19 4.48 -17.79
C THR A 202 5.49 3.93 -17.24
N GLN A 203 5.64 2.60 -17.15
CA GLN A 203 6.87 1.94 -16.73
C GLN A 203 7.03 0.57 -17.41
N SER A 204 8.23 0.01 -17.39
CA SER A 204 8.47 -1.36 -17.87
C SER A 204 9.44 -2.10 -16.96
N ALA A 205 9.42 -3.44 -17.01
CA ALA A 205 10.35 -4.28 -16.28
C ALA A 205 10.79 -5.47 -17.14
N PHE A 206 12.10 -5.75 -17.10
CA PHE A 206 12.67 -6.95 -17.70
C PHE A 206 12.83 -8.03 -16.65
N PHE A 207 12.46 -9.27 -16.99
CA PHE A 207 12.55 -10.43 -16.11
C PHE A 207 12.49 -11.71 -16.93
N ASP A 208 12.93 -12.83 -16.38
CA ASP A 208 12.86 -14.16 -17.02
C ASP A 208 11.57 -14.85 -16.54
N MET A 209 10.51 -14.84 -17.37
CA MET A 209 9.17 -15.25 -16.94
C MET A 209 8.97 -16.77 -16.93
N ASP A 210 9.76 -17.50 -17.72
CA ASP A 210 9.65 -18.96 -17.88
C ASP A 210 10.95 -19.72 -17.50
N ASN A 211 11.93 -19.01 -16.93
CA ASN A 211 13.23 -19.51 -16.48
C ASN A 211 14.07 -20.12 -17.60
N ASP A 212 13.94 -19.63 -18.84
CA ASP A 212 14.71 -20.13 -19.99
C ASP A 212 16.06 -19.41 -20.19
N GLY A 213 16.27 -18.31 -19.47
CA GLY A 213 17.51 -17.57 -19.38
C GLY A 213 17.61 -16.33 -20.26
N ASP A 214 16.59 -16.00 -21.07
CA ASP A 214 16.47 -14.68 -21.68
C ASP A 214 15.47 -13.78 -20.92
N LEU A 215 15.54 -12.46 -21.18
CA LEU A 215 14.71 -11.48 -20.48
C LEU A 215 13.50 -11.13 -21.32
N ASP A 216 12.31 -11.48 -20.80
CA ASP A 216 11.01 -10.97 -21.23
C ASP A 216 10.78 -9.54 -20.75
N CYS A 217 9.71 -8.91 -21.23
CA CYS A 217 9.38 -7.53 -20.86
C CYS A 217 7.89 -7.35 -20.60
N ILE A 218 7.55 -6.82 -19.42
CA ILE A 218 6.21 -6.28 -19.13
C ILE A 218 6.24 -4.76 -19.31
N VAL A 219 5.34 -4.23 -20.14
CA VAL A 219 5.13 -2.80 -20.37
C VAL A 219 3.80 -2.41 -19.72
N MET A 220 3.89 -1.63 -18.65
CA MET A 220 2.72 -1.07 -17.98
C MET A 220 2.19 0.13 -18.75
N ASN A 221 0.89 0.14 -19.02
CA ASN A 221 0.21 1.19 -19.78
C ASN A 221 -0.93 1.84 -18.97
N GLU A 222 -1.11 3.13 -19.18
CA GLU A 222 -2.33 3.86 -18.88
C GLU A 222 -3.43 3.60 -19.94
N ASN A 223 -4.66 3.99 -19.60
CA ASN A 223 -5.83 3.84 -20.44
C ASN A 223 -6.13 5.13 -21.23
N GLU A 224 -6.59 5.02 -22.47
CA GLU A 224 -7.03 6.15 -23.31
C GLU A 224 -8.40 6.71 -22.86
N PHE A 225 -9.16 5.98 -22.06
CA PHE A 225 -10.53 6.31 -21.64
C PHE A 225 -10.63 6.79 -20.17
N TYR A 226 -9.65 7.53 -19.67
CA TYR A 226 -9.76 8.20 -18.37
C TYR A 226 -10.99 9.13 -18.31
N GLY A 227 -11.58 9.21 -17.13
CA GLY A 227 -12.81 9.99 -16.90
C GLY A 227 -14.10 9.38 -17.47
N VAL A 228 -14.04 8.28 -18.23
CA VAL A 228 -15.23 7.54 -18.70
C VAL A 228 -15.82 6.72 -17.56
N ASP A 229 -17.15 6.65 -17.47
CA ASP A 229 -17.79 5.84 -16.44
C ASP A 229 -17.59 4.33 -16.68
N PRO A 230 -17.55 3.48 -15.64
CA PRO A 230 -17.23 2.06 -15.77
C PRO A 230 -18.13 1.30 -16.76
N VAL A 231 -19.45 1.61 -16.80
CA VAL A 231 -20.39 0.93 -17.71
C VAL A 231 -20.01 1.24 -19.15
N GLN A 232 -19.85 2.54 -19.44
CA GLN A 232 -19.49 3.00 -20.77
C GLN A 232 -18.10 2.52 -21.20
N LEU A 233 -17.13 2.45 -20.28
CA LEU A 233 -15.80 1.91 -20.56
C LEU A 233 -15.91 0.48 -21.11
N TYR A 234 -16.57 -0.43 -20.38
CA TYR A 234 -16.72 -1.83 -20.80
C TYR A 234 -17.52 -1.98 -22.09
N GLU A 235 -18.49 -1.10 -22.35
CA GLU A 235 -19.18 -1.05 -23.65
C GLU A 235 -18.24 -0.63 -24.79
N LEU A 236 -17.33 0.33 -24.56
CA LEU A 236 -16.39 0.83 -25.56
C LEU A 236 -15.28 -0.16 -25.90
N ILE A 237 -14.72 -0.85 -24.90
CA ILE A 237 -13.60 -1.80 -25.07
C ILE A 237 -14.09 -3.20 -25.42
N GLY A 238 -15.20 -3.67 -24.84
CA GLY A 238 -15.68 -5.05 -24.98
C GLY A 238 -16.14 -5.42 -26.41
N ASN A 239 -16.38 -4.40 -27.25
CA ASN A 239 -16.80 -4.57 -28.64
C ASN A 239 -15.64 -4.49 -29.65
N ASP A 240 -14.40 -4.25 -29.20
CA ASP A 240 -13.26 -3.98 -30.08
C ASP A 240 -11.96 -4.57 -29.48
N PRO A 241 -11.47 -5.70 -30.02
CA PRO A 241 -10.24 -6.34 -29.53
C PRO A 241 -9.00 -5.45 -29.59
N GLU A 242 -8.95 -4.50 -30.53
CA GLU A 242 -7.83 -3.55 -30.62
C GLU A 242 -7.88 -2.56 -29.45
N ARG A 243 -9.08 -2.07 -29.11
CA ARG A 243 -9.24 -1.19 -27.94
C ARG A 243 -8.94 -1.93 -26.64
N MET A 244 -9.39 -3.17 -26.49
CA MET A 244 -9.07 -3.96 -25.30
C MET A 244 -7.55 -4.04 -25.11
N HIS A 245 -6.83 -4.43 -26.16
CA HIS A 245 -5.38 -4.57 -26.13
C HIS A 245 -4.68 -3.26 -25.73
N PHE A 246 -4.84 -2.17 -26.49
CA PHE A 246 -4.15 -0.89 -26.21
C PHE A 246 -4.58 -0.16 -24.94
N ASN A 247 -5.58 -0.68 -24.22
CA ASN A 247 -6.00 -0.18 -22.92
C ASN A 247 -5.66 -1.16 -21.79
N SER A 248 -4.87 -2.19 -22.10
CA SER A 248 -4.24 -3.14 -21.18
C SER A 248 -2.73 -2.85 -21.08
N SER A 249 -2.08 -3.40 -20.05
CA SER A 249 -0.62 -3.53 -20.05
C SER A 249 -0.20 -4.72 -20.93
N HIS A 250 1.00 -4.67 -21.51
CA HIS A 250 1.44 -5.66 -22.51
C HIS A 250 2.62 -6.49 -22.03
N LEU A 251 2.56 -7.80 -22.25
CA LEU A 251 3.66 -8.73 -21.96
C LEU A 251 4.29 -9.19 -23.26
N TYR A 252 5.61 -9.14 -23.31
CA TYR A 252 6.43 -9.53 -24.45
C TYR A 252 7.35 -10.69 -24.08
N ARG A 253 7.17 -11.84 -24.73
CA ARG A 253 8.12 -12.96 -24.64
C ARG A 253 9.35 -12.65 -25.47
N ASN A 254 10.54 -12.84 -24.93
CA ASN A 254 11.77 -12.80 -25.70
C ASN A 254 12.07 -14.19 -26.29
N ASP A 255 12.41 -14.23 -27.58
CA ASP A 255 12.81 -15.45 -28.26
C ASP A 255 14.20 -15.22 -28.89
N GLY A 256 15.23 -15.12 -28.05
CA GLY A 256 16.62 -14.91 -28.50
C GLY A 256 16.89 -13.53 -29.10
N GLY A 257 16.42 -12.47 -28.42
CA GLY A 257 16.56 -11.07 -28.79
C GLY A 257 15.41 -10.51 -29.62
N ARG A 258 14.34 -11.29 -29.84
CA ARG A 258 13.14 -10.83 -30.53
C ARG A 258 11.93 -10.97 -29.62
N PHE A 259 11.29 -9.85 -29.36
CA PHE A 259 10.14 -9.74 -28.48
C PHE A 259 8.85 -9.95 -29.27
N THR A 260 8.01 -10.84 -28.75
CA THR A 260 6.70 -11.17 -29.29
C THR A 260 5.65 -10.83 -28.25
N ASP A 261 4.63 -10.05 -28.65
CA ASP A 261 3.50 -9.76 -27.76
C ASP A 261 2.70 -11.04 -27.47
N VAL A 262 2.69 -11.42 -26.19
CA VAL A 262 2.00 -12.59 -25.65
C VAL A 262 0.88 -12.21 -24.68
N THR A 263 0.52 -10.93 -24.59
CA THR A 263 -0.39 -10.37 -23.58
C THR A 263 -1.69 -11.17 -23.42
N ARG A 264 -2.36 -11.48 -24.54
CA ARG A 264 -3.63 -12.23 -24.53
C ARG A 264 -3.43 -13.70 -24.17
N GLU A 265 -2.40 -14.35 -24.71
CA GLU A 265 -2.15 -15.78 -24.48
C GLU A 265 -1.63 -16.07 -23.08
N ALA A 266 -0.89 -15.13 -22.50
CA ALA A 266 -0.41 -15.17 -21.12
C ALA A 266 -1.51 -14.81 -20.09
N GLY A 267 -2.65 -14.25 -20.52
CA GLY A 267 -3.78 -13.94 -19.65
C GLY A 267 -3.75 -12.57 -18.97
N LEU A 268 -2.96 -11.62 -19.48
CA LEU A 268 -2.85 -10.25 -18.95
C LEU A 268 -3.75 -9.23 -19.65
N GLU A 269 -4.43 -9.60 -20.74
CA GLU A 269 -5.29 -8.68 -21.51
C GLU A 269 -6.56 -8.31 -20.73
N GLN A 270 -6.46 -7.26 -19.92
CA GLN A 270 -7.55 -6.62 -19.20
C GLN A 270 -7.32 -5.11 -19.09
N PRO A 271 -8.38 -4.29 -19.11
CA PRO A 271 -8.22 -2.84 -19.06
C PRO A 271 -7.57 -2.44 -17.74
N ILE A 272 -6.67 -1.46 -17.77
CA ILE A 272 -5.97 -0.98 -16.58
C ILE A 272 -5.56 0.49 -16.71
N PHE A 273 -5.45 1.20 -15.59
CA PHE A 273 -4.87 2.55 -15.52
C PHE A 273 -3.52 2.48 -14.80
N GLY A 274 -2.55 1.77 -15.39
CA GLY A 274 -1.34 1.34 -14.66
C GLY A 274 -0.38 2.48 -14.29
N LEU A 275 -0.10 2.62 -12.99
CA LEU A 275 0.80 3.64 -12.44
C LEU A 275 1.94 3.09 -11.56
N GLY A 276 1.81 1.90 -11.00
CA GLY A 276 2.88 1.23 -10.27
C GLY A 276 3.09 -0.19 -10.78
N LEU A 277 4.35 -0.58 -10.95
CA LEU A 277 4.75 -1.88 -11.49
C LEU A 277 5.79 -2.53 -10.59
N MET A 278 5.58 -3.80 -10.25
CA MET A 278 6.57 -4.62 -9.56
C MET A 278 6.59 -6.03 -10.12
N VAL A 279 7.79 -6.59 -10.28
CA VAL A 279 8.03 -8.00 -10.59
C VAL A 279 8.79 -8.65 -9.43
N SER A 280 8.18 -9.64 -8.78
CA SER A 280 8.69 -10.22 -7.52
C SER A 280 8.14 -11.64 -7.33
N ASP A 281 8.85 -12.53 -6.64
CA ASP A 281 8.35 -13.85 -6.25
C ASP A 281 7.44 -13.72 -5.00
N ILE A 282 6.18 -13.33 -5.22
CA ILE A 282 5.25 -12.92 -4.16
C ILE A 282 4.78 -14.12 -3.33
N ASN A 283 4.60 -15.27 -3.98
CA ASN A 283 4.12 -16.49 -3.34
C ASN A 283 5.27 -17.45 -2.90
N THR A 284 6.53 -17.08 -3.17
CA THR A 284 7.75 -17.84 -2.83
C THR A 284 7.80 -19.24 -3.48
N ASP A 285 7.33 -19.36 -4.72
CA ASP A 285 7.36 -20.61 -5.50
C ASP A 285 8.55 -20.68 -6.48
N GLY A 286 9.35 -19.61 -6.58
CA GLY A 286 10.51 -19.51 -7.46
C GLY A 286 10.17 -19.00 -8.86
N LEU A 287 8.94 -18.53 -9.10
CA LEU A 287 8.53 -17.86 -10.32
C LEU A 287 8.27 -16.39 -10.05
N ALA A 288 8.66 -15.53 -11.00
CA ALA A 288 8.39 -14.11 -10.90
C ALA A 288 6.91 -13.81 -11.19
N ASP A 289 6.24 -13.14 -10.24
CA ASP A 289 4.88 -12.63 -10.34
C ASP A 289 4.88 -11.14 -10.72
N ILE A 290 3.74 -10.62 -11.19
CA ILE A 290 3.59 -9.22 -11.61
C ILE A 290 2.48 -8.55 -10.78
N TYR A 291 2.79 -7.44 -10.12
CA TYR A 291 1.80 -6.55 -9.51
C TYR A 291 1.71 -5.26 -10.32
N ILE A 292 0.50 -4.88 -10.73
CA ILE A 292 0.20 -3.59 -11.36
C ILE A 292 -0.81 -2.82 -10.52
N ALA A 293 -0.38 -1.71 -9.93
CA ALA A 293 -1.27 -0.75 -9.28
C ALA A 293 -2.00 0.09 -10.33
N SER A 294 -3.31 0.24 -10.16
CA SER A 294 -4.19 0.90 -11.11
C SER A 294 -4.84 2.13 -10.49
N ASP A 295 -4.85 3.21 -11.27
CA ASP A 295 -5.60 4.41 -10.95
C ASP A 295 -7.12 4.20 -11.17
N TYR A 296 -7.93 5.05 -10.56
CA TYR A 296 -9.39 5.06 -10.65
C TYR A 296 -10.06 3.72 -10.27
N TYR A 297 -11.25 3.47 -10.83
CA TYR A 297 -12.14 2.40 -10.38
C TYR A 297 -11.74 0.99 -10.83
N ILE A 298 -10.78 0.87 -11.76
CA ILE A 298 -10.27 -0.45 -12.17
C ILE A 298 -9.30 -0.89 -11.09
N PRO A 299 -9.53 -2.05 -10.45
CA PRO A 299 -8.65 -2.56 -9.40
C PRO A 299 -7.20 -2.76 -9.87
N ASP A 300 -6.28 -2.68 -8.92
CA ASP A 300 -4.96 -3.30 -9.03
C ASP A 300 -5.07 -4.76 -9.50
N ALA A 301 -4.05 -5.24 -10.21
CA ALA A 301 -3.94 -6.62 -10.66
C ALA A 301 -2.70 -7.30 -10.07
N LEU A 302 -2.87 -8.49 -9.51
CA LEU A 302 -1.78 -9.33 -9.01
C LEU A 302 -1.73 -10.63 -9.82
N PHE A 303 -0.93 -10.62 -10.88
CA PHE A 303 -0.76 -11.73 -11.80
C PHE A 303 0.26 -12.73 -11.23
N ILE A 304 -0.25 -13.85 -10.72
CA ILE A 304 0.58 -14.96 -10.27
C ILE A 304 0.98 -15.84 -11.45
N ASN A 305 2.26 -16.15 -11.56
CA ASN A 305 2.82 -16.98 -12.64
C ASN A 305 2.42 -18.45 -12.45
N ASN A 306 1.86 -19.07 -13.48
CA ASN A 306 1.44 -20.47 -13.43
C ASN A 306 2.57 -21.46 -13.77
N GLY A 307 3.73 -20.97 -14.22
CA GLY A 307 4.90 -21.78 -14.61
C GLY A 307 4.80 -22.41 -16.00
N ASP A 308 3.83 -22.00 -16.81
CA ASP A 308 3.63 -22.46 -18.20
C ASP A 308 3.59 -21.31 -19.22
N GLY A 309 4.08 -20.12 -18.81
CA GLY A 309 4.03 -18.88 -19.59
C GLY A 309 2.69 -18.13 -19.49
N SER A 310 1.74 -18.64 -18.70
CA SER A 310 0.50 -17.93 -18.37
C SER A 310 0.49 -17.42 -16.93
N PHE A 311 -0.37 -16.43 -16.68
CA PHE A 311 -0.57 -15.80 -15.39
C PHE A 311 -2.05 -15.84 -14.99
N THR A 312 -2.33 -15.67 -13.71
CA THR A 312 -3.69 -15.51 -13.21
C THR A 312 -3.77 -14.39 -12.20
N ASP A 313 -4.71 -13.46 -12.41
CA ASP A 313 -5.00 -12.40 -11.45
C ASP A 313 -5.61 -12.99 -10.16
N ARG A 314 -4.91 -12.83 -9.04
CA ARG A 314 -5.24 -13.35 -7.72
C ARG A 314 -5.39 -12.26 -6.67
N ILE A 315 -5.46 -10.98 -7.05
CA ILE A 315 -5.48 -9.87 -6.08
C ILE A 315 -6.57 -10.03 -5.01
N LYS A 316 -7.76 -10.48 -5.42
CA LYS A 316 -8.91 -10.73 -4.53
C LYS A 316 -8.74 -11.92 -3.60
N GLU A 317 -7.94 -12.89 -4.00
CA GLU A 317 -7.66 -14.08 -3.20
C GLU A 317 -6.60 -13.76 -2.14
N TYR A 318 -5.65 -12.88 -2.46
CA TYR A 318 -4.49 -12.57 -1.63
C TYR A 318 -4.77 -11.41 -0.67
N THR A 319 -5.67 -10.47 -1.02
CA THR A 319 -5.96 -9.26 -0.24
C THR A 319 -7.46 -9.13 0.10
N GLN A 320 -7.77 -8.48 1.21
CA GLN A 320 -9.16 -8.19 1.61
C GLN A 320 -9.72 -6.92 0.94
N HIS A 321 -8.85 -5.94 0.70
CA HIS A 321 -9.10 -4.70 -0.03
C HIS A 321 -7.77 -4.08 -0.47
N ILE A 322 -7.85 -3.07 -1.32
CA ILE A 322 -6.70 -2.35 -1.92
C ILE A 322 -6.97 -0.83 -1.96
N SER A 323 -5.97 -0.06 -2.39
CA SER A 323 -6.08 1.38 -2.68
C SER A 323 -7.08 1.64 -3.82
N PHE A 324 -7.65 2.84 -3.91
CA PHE A 324 -8.58 3.22 -4.99
C PHE A 324 -7.87 3.98 -6.10
N PHE A 325 -6.84 4.76 -5.79
CA PHE A 325 -6.00 5.42 -6.78
C PHE A 325 -4.59 4.84 -6.63
N GLY A 326 -4.40 3.58 -7.05
CA GLY A 326 -3.12 2.89 -6.91
C GLY A 326 -2.04 3.58 -7.72
N MET A 327 -1.02 4.12 -7.03
CA MET A 327 0.11 4.84 -7.63
C MET A 327 1.38 3.95 -7.63
N GLY A 328 2.55 4.50 -7.32
CA GLY A 328 3.76 3.70 -7.17
C GLY A 328 3.66 2.71 -6.02
N LEU A 329 4.44 1.63 -6.13
CA LEU A 329 4.45 0.56 -5.15
C LEU A 329 5.85 -0.04 -4.97
N ASP A 330 6.06 -0.71 -3.84
CA ASP A 330 7.29 -1.43 -3.55
C ASP A 330 6.98 -2.70 -2.74
N VAL A 331 7.90 -3.67 -2.78
CA VAL A 331 7.73 -4.98 -2.13
C VAL A 331 8.98 -5.37 -1.35
N ALA A 332 8.90 -5.37 -0.02
CA ALA A 332 10.02 -5.61 0.88
C ALA A 332 9.55 -6.15 2.24
N ASP A 333 10.43 -6.87 2.94
CA ASP A 333 10.20 -7.40 4.30
C ASP A 333 10.37 -6.29 5.35
N ILE A 334 9.28 -5.64 5.80
CA ILE A 334 9.38 -4.45 6.68
C ILE A 334 9.53 -4.79 8.16
N ASN A 335 9.23 -6.02 8.57
CA ASN A 335 9.24 -6.47 9.96
C ASN A 335 10.32 -7.52 10.26
N ASN A 336 11.15 -7.86 9.27
CA ASN A 336 12.25 -8.82 9.34
C ASN A 336 11.79 -10.25 9.70
N ASP A 337 10.62 -10.66 9.20
CA ASP A 337 10.09 -12.02 9.38
C ASP A 337 10.41 -12.96 8.20
N LEU A 338 11.20 -12.48 7.24
CA LEU A 338 11.60 -13.16 6.00
C LEU A 338 10.44 -13.36 5.00
N GLN A 339 9.34 -12.62 5.16
CA GLN A 339 8.25 -12.52 4.20
C GLN A 339 8.19 -11.09 3.67
N GLN A 340 7.93 -10.94 2.37
CA GLN A 340 7.85 -9.62 1.76
C GLN A 340 6.43 -9.06 1.85
N ASP A 341 6.34 -7.78 2.20
CA ASP A 341 5.13 -6.99 2.31
C ASP A 341 4.98 -6.08 1.09
N ILE A 342 3.75 -5.65 0.79
CA ILE A 342 3.45 -4.82 -0.39
C ILE A 342 2.93 -3.47 0.09
N PHE A 343 3.55 -2.37 -0.35
CA PHE A 343 3.04 -1.01 -0.07
C PHE A 343 2.65 -0.32 -1.37
N VAL A 344 1.36 0.01 -1.52
CA VAL A 344 0.81 0.76 -2.66
C VAL A 344 0.34 2.14 -2.19
N LEU A 345 0.85 3.19 -2.83
CA LEU A 345 0.46 4.56 -2.56
C LEU A 345 -0.89 4.94 -3.17
N ASP A 346 -1.53 5.93 -2.58
CA ASP A 346 -2.74 6.62 -2.99
C ASP A 346 -2.50 8.14 -2.80
N MET A 347 -3.55 8.95 -2.98
CA MET A 347 -3.50 10.41 -2.96
C MET A 347 -4.21 11.03 -1.74
N ALA A 348 -4.42 10.25 -0.68
CA ALA A 348 -5.11 10.69 0.52
C ALA A 348 -4.35 11.78 1.29
N SER A 349 -4.96 12.96 1.42
CA SER A 349 -4.31 14.11 2.04
C SER A 349 -4.10 13.96 3.56
N SER A 350 -2.95 14.44 4.04
CA SER A 350 -2.56 14.40 5.45
C SER A 350 -3.13 15.58 6.26
N ASP A 351 -3.40 16.72 5.61
CA ASP A 351 -3.96 17.90 6.27
C ASP A 351 -5.48 18.03 6.12
N HIS A 352 -6.07 18.78 7.04
CA HIS A 352 -7.51 18.98 7.11
C HIS A 352 -8.10 19.75 5.93
N ILE A 353 -7.38 20.71 5.34
CA ILE A 353 -7.91 21.59 4.29
C ILE A 353 -7.97 20.81 2.97
N ARG A 354 -6.83 20.29 2.49
CA ARG A 354 -6.80 19.52 1.22
C ARG A 354 -7.67 18.27 1.30
N SER A 355 -7.69 17.60 2.45
CA SER A 355 -8.60 16.46 2.68
C SER A 355 -10.07 16.83 2.44
N LYS A 356 -10.50 18.07 2.72
CA LYS A 356 -11.88 18.51 2.48
C LYS A 356 -12.12 19.07 1.08
N THR A 357 -11.13 19.72 0.48
CA THR A 357 -11.28 20.26 -0.87
C THR A 357 -11.14 19.20 -1.97
N LEU A 358 -10.43 18.10 -1.70
CA LEU A 358 -10.24 16.97 -2.62
C LEU A 358 -11.13 15.76 -2.32
N MET A 359 -11.92 15.81 -1.25
CA MET A 359 -12.81 14.69 -0.88
C MET A 359 -13.86 14.44 -1.96
N ALA A 360 -13.92 13.21 -2.47
CA ALA A 360 -15.03 12.78 -3.32
C ALA A 360 -16.32 12.64 -2.51
N SER A 361 -17.46 12.76 -3.20
CA SER A 361 -18.77 12.47 -2.58
C SER A 361 -18.90 10.97 -2.29
N MET A 362 -19.39 10.62 -1.09
CA MET A 362 -19.79 9.25 -0.78
C MET A 362 -20.95 8.82 -1.71
N ASN A 363 -20.77 7.71 -2.43
CA ASN A 363 -21.78 7.18 -3.35
C ASN A 363 -21.87 5.65 -3.22
N THR A 364 -22.76 5.20 -2.35
CA THR A 364 -22.96 3.77 -2.04
C THR A 364 -23.51 2.99 -3.22
N ASN A 365 -24.34 3.60 -4.06
CA ASN A 365 -24.84 2.97 -5.29
C ASN A 365 -23.70 2.66 -6.27
N ARG A 366 -22.78 3.61 -6.46
CA ARG A 366 -21.59 3.40 -7.30
C ARG A 366 -20.70 2.30 -6.72
N PHE A 367 -20.41 2.36 -5.42
CA PHE A 367 -19.62 1.33 -4.74
C PHE A 367 -20.24 -0.07 -4.88
N ASN A 368 -21.54 -0.20 -4.60
CA ASN A 368 -22.27 -1.46 -4.74
C ASN A 368 -22.28 -1.98 -6.17
N TYR A 369 -22.38 -1.09 -7.16
CA TYR A 369 -22.26 -1.48 -8.56
C TYR A 369 -20.87 -2.05 -8.86
N LEU A 370 -19.80 -1.34 -8.50
CA LEU A 370 -18.42 -1.77 -8.76
C LEU A 370 -18.14 -3.15 -8.14
N VAL A 371 -18.43 -3.31 -6.85
CA VAL A 371 -18.13 -4.56 -6.12
C VAL A 371 -19.08 -5.69 -6.51
N ASN A 372 -20.39 -5.48 -6.38
CA ASN A 372 -21.37 -6.57 -6.45
C ASN A 372 -21.88 -6.85 -7.86
N THR A 373 -21.80 -5.87 -8.78
CA THR A 373 -22.30 -6.02 -10.16
C THR A 373 -21.17 -6.20 -11.16
N ALA A 374 -20.18 -5.30 -11.15
CA ALA A 374 -19.02 -5.37 -12.05
C ALA A 374 -17.98 -6.40 -11.56
N GLY A 375 -18.07 -6.84 -10.30
CA GLY A 375 -17.18 -7.85 -9.75
C GLY A 375 -15.77 -7.31 -9.51
N PHE A 376 -15.62 -6.03 -9.18
CA PHE A 376 -14.36 -5.42 -8.78
C PHE A 376 -13.99 -5.74 -7.34
N HIS A 377 -12.74 -5.46 -6.97
CA HIS A 377 -12.29 -5.60 -5.59
C HIS A 377 -12.78 -4.44 -4.72
N TYR A 378 -12.70 -4.62 -3.40
CA TYR A 378 -12.90 -3.53 -2.45
C TYR A 378 -11.73 -2.55 -2.57
N GLN A 379 -12.04 -1.30 -2.90
CA GLN A 379 -11.07 -0.23 -3.11
C GLN A 379 -11.41 0.95 -2.20
N TYR A 380 -10.40 1.52 -1.55
CA TYR A 380 -10.56 2.66 -0.65
C TYR A 380 -9.52 3.75 -0.93
N MET A 381 -9.92 5.02 -0.82
CA MET A 381 -9.10 6.20 -1.16
C MET A 381 -8.06 6.51 -0.06
N PHE A 382 -7.13 5.60 0.15
CA PHE A 382 -5.97 5.71 1.04
C PHE A 382 -4.95 4.63 0.69
N ASN A 383 -3.69 4.80 1.11
CA ASN A 383 -2.63 3.85 0.81
C ASN A 383 -2.90 2.47 1.42
N SER A 384 -2.51 1.40 0.75
CA SER A 384 -2.61 0.05 1.31
C SER A 384 -1.23 -0.54 1.60
N LEU A 385 -1.00 -0.94 2.85
CA LEU A 385 0.23 -1.60 3.30
C LEU A 385 -0.12 -3.04 3.70
N GLN A 386 0.03 -3.94 2.75
CA GLN A 386 -0.33 -5.35 2.85
C GLN A 386 0.78 -6.12 3.56
N LEU A 387 0.60 -6.38 4.86
CA LEU A 387 1.48 -7.20 5.67
C LEU A 387 1.25 -8.69 5.37
N ASN A 388 2.30 -9.41 5.00
CA ASN A 388 2.25 -10.82 4.64
C ASN A 388 1.97 -11.70 5.87
N GLN A 389 0.87 -12.46 5.82
CA GLN A 389 0.46 -13.37 6.90
C GLN A 389 0.91 -14.83 6.65
N GLY A 390 1.69 -15.04 5.57
CA GLY A 390 1.95 -16.35 5.02
C GLY A 390 0.73 -16.97 4.36
N ASN A 391 0.89 -18.17 3.79
CA ASN A 391 -0.17 -18.89 3.06
C ASN A 391 -0.86 -18.04 1.99
N ASN A 392 -0.12 -17.15 1.32
CA ASN A 392 -0.61 -16.27 0.27
C ASN A 392 -1.79 -15.39 0.72
N GLN A 393 -1.72 -14.89 1.96
CA GLN A 393 -2.72 -13.98 2.53
C GLN A 393 -2.03 -12.74 3.08
N PHE A 394 -2.66 -11.59 2.86
CA PHE A 394 -2.17 -10.30 3.32
C PHE A 394 -3.22 -9.56 4.17
N SER A 395 -2.73 -8.70 5.06
CA SER A 395 -3.57 -7.80 5.87
C SER A 395 -3.12 -6.37 5.70
N ASP A 396 -4.03 -5.48 5.29
CA ASP A 396 -3.72 -4.06 5.23
C ASP A 396 -3.57 -3.46 6.63
N ILE A 397 -2.38 -2.93 6.92
CA ILE A 397 -2.02 -2.31 8.19
C ILE A 397 -1.74 -0.80 8.06
N ALA A 398 -2.05 -0.16 6.92
CA ALA A 398 -1.72 1.26 6.69
C ALA A 398 -2.31 2.21 7.77
N GLN A 399 -3.50 1.90 8.28
CA GLN A 399 -4.11 2.63 9.39
C GLN A 399 -3.41 2.36 10.74
N LEU A 400 -2.98 1.12 10.98
CA LEU A 400 -2.28 0.72 12.21
C LEU A 400 -0.92 1.42 12.31
N THR A 401 -0.22 1.53 11.18
CA THR A 401 1.11 2.16 11.10
C THR A 401 1.05 3.69 10.97
N GLY A 402 -0.15 4.26 10.75
CA GLY A 402 -0.34 5.69 10.54
C GLY A 402 0.13 6.19 9.16
N MET A 403 0.26 5.29 8.19
CA MET A 403 0.75 5.57 6.83
C MET A 403 -0.35 5.55 5.76
N ALA A 404 -1.62 5.55 6.16
CA ALA A 404 -2.75 5.59 5.23
C ALA A 404 -2.81 6.87 4.37
N ASN A 405 -2.30 7.99 4.90
CA ASN A 405 -2.40 9.30 4.24
C ASN A 405 -1.00 9.91 4.06
N THR A 406 -0.53 9.96 2.82
CA THR A 406 0.79 10.51 2.46
C THR A 406 0.69 11.67 1.48
N ASP A 407 -0.46 12.36 1.38
CA ASP A 407 -0.72 13.37 0.35
C ASP A 407 -0.66 12.79 -1.08
N TRP A 408 -0.51 13.65 -2.08
CA TRP A 408 -0.43 13.22 -3.48
C TRP A 408 0.94 12.61 -3.75
N SER A 409 1.03 11.32 -3.43
CA SER A 409 2.28 10.59 -3.40
C SER A 409 2.52 9.75 -4.64
N TRP A 410 3.79 9.59 -5.02
CA TRP A 410 4.20 8.95 -6.27
C TRP A 410 5.05 7.71 -6.05
N SER A 411 6.31 7.88 -5.65
CA SER A 411 7.27 6.80 -5.43
C SER A 411 7.32 6.42 -3.96
N VAL A 412 7.26 5.13 -3.64
CA VAL A 412 7.50 4.57 -2.30
C VAL A 412 8.73 3.68 -2.35
N LEU A 413 9.63 3.81 -1.38
CA LEU A 413 10.88 3.07 -1.31
C LEU A 413 11.14 2.58 0.11
N MET A 414 11.10 1.26 0.30
CA MET A 414 11.33 0.60 1.58
C MET A 414 12.78 0.15 1.71
N ASN A 415 13.59 0.86 2.50
CA ASN A 415 15.02 0.56 2.68
C ASN A 415 15.51 1.01 4.05
N ASP A 416 16.55 0.37 4.57
CA ASP A 416 17.23 0.82 5.79
C ASP A 416 18.20 1.96 5.45
N PHE A 417 17.84 3.20 5.77
CA PHE A 417 18.65 4.37 5.39
C PHE A 417 19.70 4.75 6.43
N ASP A 418 19.50 4.39 7.71
CA ASP A 418 20.45 4.66 8.80
C ASP A 418 21.28 3.42 9.22
N LEU A 419 21.14 2.33 8.47
CA LEU A 419 21.84 1.06 8.61
C LEU A 419 21.60 0.36 9.95
N ASN A 420 20.46 0.59 10.59
CA ASN A 420 20.17 0.10 11.94
C ASN A 420 19.63 -1.35 11.99
N GLY A 421 19.33 -1.95 10.83
CA GLY A 421 18.76 -3.28 10.67
C GLY A 421 17.24 -3.29 10.42
N THR A 422 16.57 -2.15 10.34
CA THR A 422 15.12 -2.05 10.08
C THR A 422 14.85 -1.18 8.86
N LYS A 423 13.86 -1.54 8.05
CA LYS A 423 13.55 -0.81 6.81
C LYS A 423 12.68 0.40 7.11
N ASP A 424 13.19 1.58 6.76
CA ASP A 424 12.46 2.84 6.71
C ASP A 424 11.71 2.98 5.37
N ILE A 425 10.86 4.00 5.25
CA ILE A 425 10.04 4.19 4.05
C ILE A 425 10.09 5.63 3.57
N TYR A 426 10.65 5.84 2.38
CA TYR A 426 10.67 7.15 1.70
C TYR A 426 9.52 7.27 0.70
N VAL A 427 8.88 8.44 0.64
CA VAL A 427 7.76 8.72 -0.24
C VAL A 427 7.94 10.08 -0.93
N THR A 428 7.92 10.11 -2.26
CA THR A 428 7.89 11.36 -3.03
C THR A 428 6.49 11.96 -3.10
N ASN A 429 6.41 13.29 -3.12
CA ASN A 429 5.17 14.01 -2.96
C ASN A 429 5.03 15.24 -3.85
N GLY A 430 3.76 15.64 -4.05
CA GLY A 430 3.39 16.89 -4.68
C GLY A 430 2.68 16.69 -6.01
N TYR A 431 1.71 17.56 -6.29
CA TYR A 431 1.04 17.62 -7.57
C TYR A 431 0.95 19.07 -8.05
N ARG A 432 1.31 19.31 -9.30
CA ARG A 432 1.52 20.68 -9.83
C ARG A 432 0.28 21.55 -9.65
N ARG A 433 -0.91 21.04 -9.98
CA ARG A 433 -2.18 21.76 -9.89
C ARG A 433 -3.34 20.82 -9.62
N TYR A 434 -4.19 21.15 -8.65
CA TYR A 434 -5.30 20.29 -8.23
C TYR A 434 -6.57 20.55 -9.06
N ALA A 435 -6.74 19.86 -10.19
CA ALA A 435 -7.97 19.96 -10.98
C ALA A 435 -9.20 19.41 -10.24
N LEU A 436 -9.04 18.47 -9.31
CA LEU A 436 -10.13 17.86 -8.54
C LEU A 436 -10.59 18.70 -7.33
N ASP A 437 -10.06 19.91 -7.17
CA ASP A 437 -10.53 20.84 -6.13
C ASP A 437 -12.04 21.14 -6.29
N ASN A 438 -12.81 20.90 -5.22
CA ASN A 438 -14.27 20.99 -5.25
C ASN A 438 -14.78 22.41 -5.56
N ASP A 439 -14.09 23.45 -5.10
CA ASP A 439 -14.48 24.85 -5.38
C ASP A 439 -14.23 25.20 -6.85
N LEU A 440 -13.13 24.70 -7.43
CA LEU A 440 -12.87 24.79 -8.87
C LEU A 440 -13.90 23.99 -9.68
N GLN A 441 -14.21 22.76 -9.28
CA GLN A 441 -15.17 21.90 -9.98
C GLN A 441 -16.55 22.54 -10.07
N MET A 442 -16.99 23.26 -9.03
CA MET A 442 -18.21 24.07 -9.09
C MET A 442 -18.14 25.16 -10.16
N GLN A 443 -17.03 25.89 -10.26
CA GLN A 443 -16.85 26.93 -11.28
C GLN A 443 -16.80 26.35 -12.70
N VAL A 444 -16.12 25.21 -12.88
CA VAL A 444 -16.10 24.47 -14.15
C VAL A 444 -17.52 24.04 -14.55
N PHE A 445 -18.28 23.52 -13.59
CA PHE A 445 -19.68 23.13 -13.81
C PHE A 445 -20.56 24.32 -14.22
N GLU A 446 -20.44 25.46 -13.53
CA GLU A 446 -21.16 26.70 -13.89
C GLU A 446 -20.78 27.22 -15.28
N ALA A 447 -19.49 27.17 -15.63
CA ALA A 447 -19.01 27.55 -16.95
C ALA A 447 -19.59 26.63 -18.04
N ARG A 448 -19.59 25.31 -17.81
CA ARG A 448 -20.21 24.33 -18.73
C ARG A 448 -21.71 24.55 -18.85
N GLN A 449 -22.43 24.90 -17.79
CA GLN A 449 -23.85 25.25 -17.88
C GLN A 449 -24.10 26.52 -18.72
N LYS A 450 -23.24 27.53 -18.59
CA LYS A 450 -23.39 28.80 -19.28
C LYS A 450 -23.01 28.76 -20.76
N TYR A 451 -21.93 28.04 -21.09
CA TYR A 451 -21.32 28.05 -22.42
C TYR A 451 -21.47 26.72 -23.18
N GLY A 452 -22.00 25.67 -22.54
CA GLY A 452 -22.09 24.33 -23.12
C GLY A 452 -20.71 23.71 -23.36
N SER A 453 -20.58 22.99 -24.47
CA SER A 453 -19.32 22.36 -24.90
C SER A 453 -18.28 23.34 -25.46
N GLN A 454 -18.62 24.64 -25.61
CA GLN A 454 -17.74 25.66 -26.17
C GLN A 454 -17.43 26.75 -25.14
N VAL A 455 -16.75 26.37 -24.05
CA VAL A 455 -16.23 27.33 -23.07
C VAL A 455 -15.20 28.23 -23.75
N PRO A 456 -15.38 29.57 -23.73
CA PRO A 456 -14.41 30.49 -24.35
C PRO A 456 -13.00 30.31 -23.77
N LEU A 457 -11.98 30.44 -24.60
CA LEU A 457 -10.58 30.25 -24.18
C LEU A 457 -10.22 31.14 -22.98
N GLU A 458 -10.65 32.40 -22.96
CA GLU A 458 -10.43 33.31 -21.84
C GLU A 458 -10.99 32.78 -20.52
N VAL A 459 -12.18 32.14 -20.56
CA VAL A 459 -12.79 31.51 -19.38
C VAL A 459 -12.04 30.24 -19.01
N LYS A 460 -11.64 29.42 -20.00
CA LYS A 460 -10.81 28.22 -19.77
C LYS A 460 -9.49 28.59 -19.09
N THR A 461 -8.82 29.65 -19.55
CA THR A 461 -7.58 30.18 -18.94
C THR A 461 -7.82 30.64 -17.50
N GLN A 462 -8.88 31.41 -17.25
CA GLN A 462 -9.22 31.83 -15.88
C GLN A 462 -9.44 30.66 -14.93
N LEU A 463 -10.15 29.60 -15.38
CA LEU A 463 -10.36 28.40 -14.58
C LEU A 463 -9.06 27.63 -14.34
N TYR A 464 -8.21 27.52 -15.38
CA TYR A 464 -6.93 26.84 -15.28
C TYR A 464 -5.97 27.55 -14.30
N ASP A 465 -5.90 28.87 -14.39
CA ASP A 465 -5.08 29.71 -13.51
C ASP A 465 -5.60 29.73 -12.06
N ALA A 466 -6.88 29.42 -11.86
CA ALA A 466 -7.49 29.32 -10.54
C ALA A 466 -7.24 27.98 -9.82
N MET A 467 -6.68 26.97 -10.51
CA MET A 467 -6.32 25.70 -9.87
C MET A 467 -5.35 25.93 -8.70
N PRO A 468 -5.63 25.40 -7.50
CA PRO A 468 -4.67 25.43 -6.41
C PRO A 468 -3.36 24.72 -6.80
N SER A 469 -2.24 25.23 -6.32
CA SER A 469 -0.90 24.69 -6.57
C SER A 469 -0.05 24.89 -5.31
N GLU A 470 0.51 23.80 -4.79
CA GLU A 470 1.30 23.82 -3.55
C GLU A 470 2.37 22.74 -3.60
N LYS A 471 3.64 23.16 -3.41
CA LYS A 471 4.78 22.26 -3.29
C LYS A 471 4.75 21.58 -1.92
N LEU A 472 5.04 20.29 -1.88
CA LEU A 472 5.01 19.47 -0.67
C LEU A 472 6.39 18.89 -0.38
N ALA A 473 6.72 18.78 0.90
CA ALA A 473 7.89 18.03 1.32
C ALA A 473 7.68 16.54 1.07
N ASN A 474 8.75 15.85 0.69
CA ASN A 474 8.77 14.40 0.67
C ASN A 474 8.68 13.86 2.10
N ILE A 475 8.21 12.63 2.25
CA ILE A 475 7.99 11.97 3.53
C ILE A 475 9.04 10.88 3.71
N LEU A 476 9.50 10.71 4.95
CA LEU A 476 10.37 9.60 5.33
C LEU A 476 9.91 9.06 6.68
N TYR A 477 9.41 7.84 6.70
CA TYR A 477 9.02 7.15 7.91
C TYR A 477 10.18 6.30 8.44
N LYS A 478 10.76 6.72 9.56
CA LYS A 478 11.71 5.91 10.30
C LYS A 478 10.99 4.77 11.02
N ASN A 479 11.44 3.54 10.82
CA ASN A 479 10.95 2.36 11.51
C ASN A 479 11.50 2.32 12.95
N GLN A 480 10.61 2.18 13.92
CA GLN A 480 10.94 2.11 15.35
C GLN A 480 10.88 0.68 15.89
N GLY A 481 10.62 -0.30 15.02
CA GLY A 481 10.24 -1.67 15.39
C GLY A 481 8.76 -1.79 15.74
N ASP A 482 8.28 -3.02 15.91
CA ASP A 482 6.90 -3.34 16.29
C ASP A 482 5.82 -2.64 15.43
N LEU A 483 6.11 -2.47 14.13
CA LEU A 483 5.25 -1.78 13.15
C LEU A 483 4.94 -0.32 13.52
N GLN A 484 5.79 0.32 14.34
CA GLN A 484 5.69 1.73 14.67
C GLN A 484 6.61 2.57 13.78
N PHE A 485 6.05 3.63 13.19
CA PHE A 485 6.77 4.49 12.25
C PHE A 485 6.66 5.96 12.67
N THR A 486 7.70 6.75 12.41
CA THR A 486 7.71 8.19 12.69
C THR A 486 8.23 8.95 11.49
N ASN A 487 7.50 9.99 11.05
CA ASN A 487 7.98 10.85 9.97
C ASN A 487 9.18 11.70 10.44
N THR A 488 10.36 11.46 9.85
CA THR A 488 11.65 12.08 10.18
C THR A 488 12.25 12.87 9.01
N ALA A 489 11.53 13.06 7.90
CA ALA A 489 12.04 13.70 6.68
C ALA A 489 12.76 15.03 6.95
N GLU A 490 12.11 15.96 7.67
CA GLU A 490 12.69 17.27 7.99
C GLU A 490 13.98 17.14 8.82
N SER A 491 13.97 16.32 9.87
CA SER A 491 15.13 16.12 10.74
C SER A 491 16.29 15.41 10.04
N TRP A 492 15.99 14.59 9.03
CA TRP A 492 16.98 13.83 8.28
C TRP A 492 17.53 14.56 7.05
N GLY A 493 17.00 15.73 6.71
CA GLY A 493 17.49 16.56 5.60
C GLY A 493 16.71 16.42 4.29
N LEU A 494 15.54 15.78 4.31
CA LEU A 494 14.67 15.53 3.15
C LEU A 494 13.39 16.38 3.15
N GLY A 495 13.32 17.44 3.98
CA GLY A 495 12.13 18.27 4.17
C GLY A 495 11.90 19.37 3.11
N ASP A 496 12.67 19.39 2.02
CA ASP A 496 12.54 20.43 0.99
C ASP A 496 11.25 20.22 0.17
N PRO A 497 10.35 21.22 0.08
CA PRO A 497 9.11 21.08 -0.68
C PRO A 497 9.31 21.19 -2.18
N SER A 498 8.72 20.28 -2.95
CA SER A 498 8.74 20.28 -4.42
C SER A 498 7.49 19.63 -5.04
N PHE A 499 7.56 19.39 -6.35
CA PHE A 499 6.69 18.46 -7.09
C PHE A 499 7.56 17.26 -7.48
N SER A 500 7.80 16.37 -6.52
CA SER A 500 8.68 15.21 -6.70
C SER A 500 7.91 14.02 -7.23
N ASN A 501 8.38 13.39 -8.31
CA ASN A 501 7.75 12.23 -8.93
C ASN A 501 8.62 10.97 -8.75
N GLY A 502 9.37 10.56 -9.77
CA GLY A 502 10.25 9.40 -9.68
C GLY A 502 11.44 9.61 -8.73
N ALA A 503 11.90 8.51 -8.12
CA ALA A 503 13.08 8.50 -7.27
C ALA A 503 13.83 7.17 -7.42
N ALA A 504 15.16 7.23 -7.42
CA ALA A 504 16.05 6.08 -7.53
C ALA A 504 17.04 6.04 -6.34
N LEU A 505 17.42 4.82 -5.95
CA LEU A 505 18.41 4.54 -4.91
C LEU A 505 19.63 3.85 -5.51
N GLY A 506 20.81 4.23 -5.06
CA GLY A 506 22.08 3.59 -5.38
C GLY A 506 23.19 4.10 -4.48
N ASP A 507 24.20 3.28 -4.24
CA ASP A 507 25.42 3.66 -3.52
C ASP A 507 26.36 4.41 -4.51
N LEU A 508 26.21 5.74 -4.64
CA LEU A 508 26.84 6.53 -5.72
C LEU A 508 28.33 6.80 -5.46
N ASP A 509 28.81 6.64 -4.23
CA ASP A 509 30.22 6.78 -3.86
C ASP A 509 30.88 5.49 -3.33
N ASN A 510 30.15 4.35 -3.37
CA ASN A 510 30.59 3.01 -2.99
C ASN A 510 31.02 2.89 -1.52
N ASP A 511 30.33 3.58 -0.61
CA ASP A 511 30.66 3.60 0.83
C ASP A 511 29.79 2.65 1.69
N GLY A 512 28.71 2.12 1.11
CA GLY A 512 27.83 1.13 1.70
C GLY A 512 26.50 1.65 2.25
N ASP A 513 26.21 2.95 2.21
CA ASP A 513 24.85 3.45 2.36
C ASP A 513 24.23 3.88 1.01
N LEU A 514 22.90 3.89 0.96
CA LEU A 514 22.18 4.23 -0.27
C LEU A 514 21.92 5.73 -0.35
N ASP A 515 22.37 6.34 -1.44
CA ASP A 515 22.04 7.69 -1.85
C ASP A 515 20.70 7.74 -2.57
N LEU A 516 20.19 8.97 -2.73
CA LEU A 516 18.86 9.20 -3.29
C LEU A 516 18.91 10.26 -4.39
N VAL A 517 18.33 9.92 -5.55
CA VAL A 517 18.11 10.84 -6.67
C VAL A 517 16.61 11.00 -6.91
N VAL A 518 16.11 12.22 -7.03
CA VAL A 518 14.67 12.54 -7.18
C VAL A 518 14.44 13.40 -8.42
N ASN A 519 13.55 12.96 -9.30
CA ASN A 519 13.08 13.73 -10.45
C ASN A 519 11.95 14.68 -10.01
N ASN A 520 12.14 15.98 -10.26
CA ASN A 520 11.18 17.02 -9.90
C ASN A 520 10.60 17.69 -11.14
N LEU A 521 9.32 18.04 -11.06
CA LEU A 521 8.65 18.89 -12.05
C LEU A 521 8.97 20.37 -11.81
N ASP A 522 9.28 21.09 -12.89
CA ASP A 522 9.55 22.55 -12.91
C ASP A 522 10.65 23.03 -11.92
N GLU A 523 11.53 22.14 -11.49
CA GLU A 523 12.63 22.43 -10.57
C GLU A 523 13.78 21.44 -10.79
N ASN A 524 14.98 21.81 -10.34
CA ASN A 524 16.13 20.90 -10.42
C ASN A 524 15.86 19.62 -9.65
N ALA A 525 16.28 18.50 -10.22
CA ALA A 525 16.35 17.21 -9.55
C ALA A 525 17.10 17.33 -8.22
N PHE A 526 16.69 16.53 -7.24
CA PHE A 526 17.40 16.45 -5.97
C PHE A 526 18.37 15.30 -5.99
N LEU A 527 19.59 15.57 -5.53
CA LEU A 527 20.65 14.59 -5.30
C LEU A 527 21.00 14.67 -3.82
N TYR A 528 20.77 13.58 -3.09
CA TYR A 528 21.05 13.49 -1.67
C TYR A 528 22.14 12.45 -1.44
N LYS A 529 23.22 12.91 -0.80
CA LYS A 529 24.23 12.05 -0.23
C LYS A 529 23.75 11.53 1.12
N ASN A 530 23.75 10.22 1.33
CA ASN A 530 23.55 9.64 2.65
C ASN A 530 24.88 9.70 3.43
N LEU A 531 24.79 9.94 4.73
CA LEU A 531 25.92 10.20 5.62
C LEU A 531 25.97 9.19 6.77
N SER A 532 25.25 8.08 6.65
CA SER A 532 25.10 7.10 7.72
C SER A 532 26.43 6.41 8.00
N ARG A 533 27.25 6.22 6.96
CA ARG A 533 28.62 5.72 7.08
C ARG A 533 29.57 6.73 7.69
N GLU A 534 29.59 8.00 7.27
CA GLU A 534 30.45 9.02 7.89
C GLU A 534 30.06 9.35 9.33
N LYS A 535 28.81 9.08 9.71
CA LYS A 535 28.31 9.23 11.08
C LYS A 535 28.43 7.96 11.92
N GLU A 536 28.93 6.87 11.34
CA GLU A 536 29.09 5.57 12.00
C GLU A 536 27.78 5.04 12.62
N LEU A 537 26.63 5.20 11.92
CA LEU A 537 25.31 4.83 12.45
C LEU A 537 25.07 3.32 12.50
N GLY A 538 25.59 2.58 11.53
CA GLY A 538 25.46 1.14 11.45
C GLY A 538 26.47 0.50 10.51
N ASN A 539 26.71 -0.79 10.70
CA ASN A 539 27.48 -1.61 9.78
C ASN A 539 26.61 -2.02 8.59
N TYR A 540 27.23 -2.40 7.47
CA TYR A 540 26.49 -2.81 6.28
C TYR A 540 27.03 -4.09 5.65
N LEU A 541 26.26 -4.68 4.74
CA LEU A 541 26.73 -5.66 3.76
C LEU A 541 26.00 -5.40 2.45
N VAL A 542 26.75 -5.28 1.34
CA VAL A 542 26.18 -5.21 -0.01
C VAL A 542 26.47 -6.51 -0.74
N VAL A 543 25.46 -7.10 -1.38
CA VAL A 543 25.60 -8.35 -2.16
C VAL A 543 25.17 -8.10 -3.60
N LYS A 544 26.14 -8.14 -4.52
CA LYS A 544 25.92 -8.15 -5.98
C LYS A 544 25.85 -9.58 -6.47
N VAL A 545 24.80 -9.90 -7.21
CA VAL A 545 24.58 -11.25 -7.75
C VAL A 545 25.03 -11.29 -9.21
N LYS A 546 25.77 -12.33 -9.62
CA LYS A 546 26.24 -12.50 -11.01
C LYS A 546 25.90 -13.88 -11.57
N GLY A 547 25.62 -13.92 -12.87
CA GLY A 547 25.44 -15.15 -13.65
C GLY A 547 23.97 -15.41 -13.98
N GLY A 548 23.73 -15.81 -15.22
CA GLY A 548 22.40 -15.74 -15.84
C GLY A 548 22.28 -14.46 -16.67
N HIS A 549 21.09 -13.88 -16.68
CA HIS A 549 20.76 -12.56 -17.24
C HIS A 549 21.06 -11.42 -16.24
N SER A 550 20.87 -10.19 -16.69
CA SER A 550 21.13 -8.95 -15.91
C SER A 550 20.10 -8.68 -14.80
N GLU A 551 18.91 -9.30 -14.86
CA GLU A 551 17.81 -9.11 -13.89
C GLU A 551 17.46 -10.40 -13.11
N PRO A 552 18.34 -10.93 -12.23
CA PRO A 552 18.22 -12.30 -11.69
C PRO A 552 17.09 -12.55 -10.69
N ILE A 553 16.45 -11.51 -10.13
CA ILE A 553 15.42 -11.59 -9.06
C ILE A 553 15.83 -12.58 -7.95
N ALA A 554 17.08 -12.48 -7.50
CA ALA A 554 17.65 -13.38 -6.52
C ALA A 554 17.21 -12.99 -5.10
N ARG A 555 16.84 -13.99 -4.29
CA ARG A 555 16.52 -13.80 -2.88
C ARG A 555 17.79 -13.95 -2.05
N VAL A 556 18.14 -12.91 -1.31
CA VAL A 556 19.33 -12.84 -0.47
C VAL A 556 18.90 -12.75 1.00
N THR A 557 19.22 -13.76 1.79
CA THR A 557 18.95 -13.80 3.22
C THR A 557 20.24 -13.63 4.01
N ALA A 558 20.29 -12.66 4.92
CA ALA A 558 21.40 -12.44 5.83
C ALA A 558 20.94 -12.63 7.28
N ILE A 559 21.68 -13.46 8.04
CA ILE A 559 21.43 -13.71 9.47
C ILE A 559 22.65 -13.26 10.26
N ALA A 560 22.47 -12.33 11.19
CA ALA A 560 23.48 -11.80 12.08
C ALA A 560 22.97 -11.79 13.53
N GLY A 561 23.28 -12.83 14.30
CA GLY A 561 22.78 -13.00 15.66
C GLY A 561 21.25 -13.20 15.69
N ASP A 562 20.54 -12.22 16.25
CA ASP A 562 19.08 -12.15 16.34
C ASP A 562 18.42 -11.43 15.16
N LEU A 563 19.21 -10.78 14.29
CA LEU A 563 18.73 -10.10 13.10
C LEU A 563 18.71 -11.08 11.90
N ALA A 564 17.55 -11.25 11.29
CA ALA A 564 17.37 -11.98 10.04
C ALA A 564 16.72 -11.03 9.03
N GLN A 565 17.28 -10.91 7.84
CA GLN A 565 16.78 -10.01 6.80
C GLN A 565 16.73 -10.72 5.47
N LEU A 566 15.66 -10.44 4.71
CA LEU A 566 15.51 -10.82 3.32
C LEU A 566 15.52 -9.57 2.42
N VAL A 567 16.28 -9.65 1.33
CA VAL A 567 16.23 -8.70 0.22
C VAL A 567 16.18 -9.47 -1.09
N GLU A 568 15.26 -9.11 -1.97
CA GLU A 568 15.17 -9.62 -3.33
C GLU A 568 15.78 -8.59 -4.30
N THR A 569 16.72 -9.01 -5.15
CA THR A 569 17.42 -8.10 -6.07
C THR A 569 16.51 -7.71 -7.23
N LYS A 570 16.11 -6.44 -7.29
CA LYS A 570 15.26 -5.91 -8.35
C LYS A 570 15.46 -4.42 -8.55
N ARG A 571 15.31 -3.95 -9.79
CA ARG A 571 15.49 -2.54 -10.15
C ARG A 571 14.23 -1.74 -10.14
N ILE A 572 13.12 -2.28 -10.62
CA ILE A 572 11.89 -1.50 -10.81
C ILE A 572 11.18 -1.44 -9.47
N ARG A 573 11.18 -0.28 -8.82
CA ARG A 573 10.56 -0.04 -7.52
C ARG A 573 9.97 1.38 -7.49
N GLY A 574 8.99 1.61 -6.62
CA GLY A 574 8.36 2.90 -6.45
C GLY A 574 7.59 3.34 -7.70
N TYR A 575 8.01 4.46 -8.31
CA TYR A 575 7.30 5.09 -9.44
C TYR A 575 8.22 5.44 -10.60
N MET A 576 7.96 4.83 -11.77
CA MET A 576 8.63 5.10 -13.06
C MET A 576 10.17 5.02 -13.06
N SER A 577 10.78 4.51 -11.99
CA SER A 577 12.23 4.63 -11.74
C SER A 577 12.92 3.27 -11.70
N ALA A 578 14.24 3.29 -11.89
CA ALA A 578 15.10 2.11 -11.87
C ALA A 578 16.26 2.29 -10.89
N HIS A 579 16.48 1.29 -10.05
CA HIS A 579 17.40 1.33 -8.92
C HIS A 579 18.66 0.50 -9.18
N GLU A 580 19.66 0.61 -8.31
CA GLU A 580 20.78 -0.34 -8.27
C GLU A 580 20.25 -1.77 -8.04
N ASN A 581 20.76 -2.76 -8.78
CA ASN A 581 20.37 -4.17 -8.63
C ASN A 581 21.31 -4.94 -7.68
N SER A 582 21.32 -4.53 -6.42
CA SER A 582 22.09 -5.20 -5.37
C SER A 582 21.29 -5.33 -4.09
N ALA A 583 21.61 -6.34 -3.28
CA ALA A 583 20.98 -6.54 -1.99
C ALA A 583 21.76 -5.78 -0.90
N HIS A 584 21.14 -4.75 -0.35
CA HIS A 584 21.71 -3.90 0.70
C HIS A 584 21.16 -4.29 2.07
N PHE A 585 22.05 -4.51 3.03
CA PHE A 585 21.71 -4.85 4.41
C PHE A 585 22.35 -3.85 5.37
N GLY A 586 21.54 -3.13 6.14
CA GLY A 586 22.00 -2.51 7.37
C GLY A 586 22.07 -3.55 8.49
N LEU A 587 23.16 -3.54 9.25
CA LEU A 587 23.49 -4.56 10.24
C LEU A 587 23.66 -3.96 11.64
N GLY A 588 23.30 -2.69 11.82
CA GLY A 588 23.40 -1.98 13.10
C GLY A 588 24.78 -2.17 13.73
N LYS A 589 24.82 -2.80 14.90
CA LYS A 589 26.05 -3.03 15.67
C LYS A 589 26.68 -4.41 15.44
N HIS A 590 26.07 -5.28 14.63
CA HIS A 590 26.60 -6.60 14.37
C HIS A 590 27.93 -6.49 13.61
N THR A 591 28.93 -7.27 14.02
CA THR A 591 30.30 -7.22 13.45
C THR A 591 30.57 -8.37 12.47
N SER A 592 29.62 -9.28 12.31
CA SER A 592 29.67 -10.40 11.38
C SER A 592 28.25 -10.83 11.00
N VAL A 593 28.12 -11.42 9.82
CA VAL A 593 26.93 -12.15 9.36
C VAL A 593 27.23 -13.64 9.50
N ASP A 594 26.44 -14.33 10.32
CA ASP A 594 26.60 -15.75 10.64
C ASP A 594 26.30 -16.62 9.42
N THR A 595 25.23 -16.28 8.69
CA THR A 595 24.82 -16.98 7.46
C THR A 595 24.37 -15.98 6.41
N LEU A 596 24.92 -16.10 5.20
CA LEU A 596 24.45 -15.44 4.00
C LEU A 596 23.99 -16.50 3.01
N LYS A 597 22.73 -16.44 2.58
CA LYS A 597 22.14 -17.34 1.60
C LYS A 597 21.69 -16.54 0.39
N VAL A 598 22.07 -16.98 -0.81
CA VAL A 598 21.61 -16.42 -2.09
C VAL A 598 20.89 -17.50 -2.85
N GLU A 599 19.65 -17.24 -3.28
CA GLU A 599 18.77 -18.17 -3.99
C GLU A 599 18.31 -17.55 -5.31
N TRP A 600 18.33 -18.35 -6.38
CA TRP A 600 17.83 -17.97 -7.70
C TRP A 600 16.53 -18.72 -8.00
N ALA A 601 15.72 -18.16 -8.90
CA ALA A 601 14.43 -18.71 -9.35
C ALA A 601 14.51 -20.19 -9.79
N ASP A 602 15.63 -20.60 -10.42
CA ASP A 602 15.84 -21.99 -10.86
C ASP A 602 16.21 -22.99 -9.74
N GLY A 603 16.17 -22.58 -8.47
CA GLY A 603 16.45 -23.41 -7.30
C GLY A 603 17.95 -23.64 -7.02
N ARG A 604 18.83 -22.94 -7.71
CA ARG A 604 20.25 -22.84 -7.32
C ARG A 604 20.39 -21.98 -6.08
N GLN A 605 21.35 -22.33 -5.22
CA GLN A 605 21.68 -21.53 -4.05
C GLN A 605 23.16 -21.55 -3.70
N VAL A 606 23.63 -20.47 -3.08
CA VAL A 606 24.93 -20.36 -2.41
C VAL A 606 24.67 -20.04 -0.94
N GLU A 607 25.39 -20.72 -0.04
CA GLU A 607 25.38 -20.43 1.39
C GLU A 607 26.81 -20.20 1.86
N LEU A 608 27.04 -19.05 2.49
CA LEU A 608 28.30 -18.68 3.12
C LEU A 608 28.08 -18.42 4.62
N THR A 609 29.12 -18.60 5.41
CA THR A 609 29.11 -18.38 6.86
C THR A 609 30.29 -17.53 7.29
N ASP A 610 30.20 -16.94 8.49
CA ASP A 610 31.27 -16.13 9.09
C ASP A 610 31.74 -14.96 8.20
N ILE A 611 30.79 -14.21 7.65
CA ILE A 611 31.05 -13.10 6.73
C ILE A 611 31.34 -11.82 7.52
N ALA A 612 32.41 -11.12 7.18
CA ALA A 612 32.71 -9.81 7.76
C ALA A 612 31.71 -8.74 7.29
N VAL A 613 31.48 -7.73 8.12
CA VAL A 613 30.65 -6.56 7.76
C VAL A 613 31.48 -5.46 7.09
N ASN A 614 30.81 -4.43 6.59
CA ASN A 614 31.35 -3.26 5.91
C ASN A 614 32.12 -3.61 4.64
N GLN A 615 31.49 -4.42 3.78
CA GLN A 615 32.05 -4.81 2.50
C GLN A 615 30.96 -5.05 1.47
N MET A 616 31.37 -5.03 0.20
CA MET A 616 30.59 -5.51 -0.92
C MET A 616 31.10 -6.90 -1.32
N LEU A 617 30.18 -7.84 -1.47
CA LEU A 617 30.43 -9.19 -1.98
C LEU A 617 29.80 -9.36 -3.35
N THR A 618 30.51 -10.03 -4.24
CA THR A 618 29.95 -10.51 -5.51
C THR A 618 29.80 -12.01 -5.44
N ILE A 619 28.57 -12.51 -5.58
CA ILE A 619 28.24 -13.94 -5.51
C ILE A 619 27.84 -14.44 -6.89
N SER A 620 28.51 -15.48 -7.38
CA SER A 620 28.21 -16.05 -8.69
C SER A 620 27.26 -17.25 -8.60
N LYS A 621 26.25 -17.27 -9.48
CA LYS A 621 25.38 -18.43 -9.74
C LYS A 621 26.17 -19.69 -10.13
N ASN A 622 27.37 -19.54 -10.67
CA ASN A 622 28.25 -20.67 -11.01
C ASN A 622 28.81 -21.40 -9.79
N ASP A 623 28.87 -20.74 -8.63
CA ASP A 623 29.29 -21.34 -7.36
C ASP A 623 28.13 -22.08 -6.66
N ALA A 624 26.92 -21.98 -7.22
CA ALA A 624 25.70 -22.48 -6.60
C ALA A 624 25.52 -23.99 -6.74
N VAL A 625 24.89 -24.59 -5.72
CA VAL A 625 24.44 -25.97 -5.75
C VAL A 625 22.92 -26.01 -5.94
N ILE A 626 22.42 -26.95 -6.75
CA ILE A 626 20.97 -27.18 -6.87
C ILE A 626 20.50 -27.84 -5.59
N GLN A 627 19.63 -27.18 -4.85
CA GLN A 627 18.94 -27.77 -3.71
C GLN A 627 17.44 -27.61 -3.92
N LYS A 628 16.70 -28.72 -3.90
CA LYS A 628 15.23 -28.63 -3.98
C LYS A 628 14.72 -27.90 -2.74
N PRO A 629 13.75 -26.96 -2.88
CA PRO A 629 13.14 -26.30 -1.75
C PRO A 629 12.67 -27.35 -0.74
N LYS A 630 13.10 -27.22 0.52
CA LYS A 630 12.45 -27.95 1.60
C LYS A 630 11.14 -27.22 1.85
N VAL A 631 10.03 -27.84 1.44
CA VAL A 631 8.69 -27.41 1.89
C VAL A 631 8.72 -27.45 3.42
N SER A 632 8.72 -26.27 4.05
CA SER A 632 8.49 -26.15 5.49
C SER A 632 7.13 -26.76 5.76
N SER A 633 7.09 -27.86 6.52
CA SER A 633 5.83 -28.38 7.01
C SER A 633 5.43 -27.54 8.21
N ASP A 634 4.60 -26.52 7.99
CA ASP A 634 4.06 -25.73 9.08
C ASP A 634 3.35 -26.66 10.07
N LEU A 635 3.87 -26.71 11.30
CA LEU A 635 3.22 -27.31 12.44
C LEU A 635 2.14 -26.35 12.92
N ALA A 636 1.04 -26.25 12.16
CA ALA A 636 -0.09 -25.44 12.56
C ALA A 636 -0.63 -25.92 13.92
N LEU A 637 -0.63 -25.05 14.92
CA LEU A 637 -1.20 -25.34 16.26
C LEU A 637 -2.70 -25.59 16.20
N ILE A 638 -3.36 -25.00 15.20
CA ILE A 638 -4.80 -25.12 14.94
C ILE A 638 -4.97 -25.66 13.53
N LYS A 639 -5.81 -26.68 13.37
CA LYS A 639 -6.17 -27.23 12.06
C LYS A 639 -7.57 -26.78 11.68
N GLN A 640 -7.73 -26.25 10.48
CA GLN A 640 -9.05 -25.98 9.93
C GLN A 640 -9.82 -27.30 9.77
N VAL A 641 -11.02 -27.35 10.36
CA VAL A 641 -11.95 -28.48 10.21
C VAL A 641 -13.10 -28.01 9.34
N LYS A 642 -13.44 -28.76 8.29
CA LYS A 642 -14.61 -28.46 7.45
C LYS A 642 -15.87 -28.59 8.32
N PRO A 643 -16.69 -27.55 8.52
CA PRO A 643 -17.85 -27.61 9.43
C PRO A 643 -18.81 -28.77 9.13
N GLY A 644 -19.12 -29.03 7.86
CA GLY A 644 -19.96 -30.17 7.47
C GLY A 644 -19.39 -31.56 7.83
N SER A 645 -18.06 -31.69 7.98
CA SER A 645 -17.43 -32.97 8.42
C SER A 645 -17.72 -33.31 9.88
N ILE A 646 -18.08 -32.31 10.67
CA ILE A 646 -18.54 -32.45 12.05
C ILE A 646 -20.04 -32.17 12.17
N GLY A 647 -20.79 -32.19 11.06
CA GLY A 647 -22.25 -32.00 11.06
C GLY A 647 -22.72 -30.57 11.39
N LEU A 648 -21.84 -29.57 11.41
CA LEU A 648 -22.19 -28.17 11.61
C LEU A 648 -22.40 -27.50 10.25
N GLU A 649 -23.66 -27.36 9.85
CA GLU A 649 -24.09 -26.81 8.55
C GLU A 649 -24.94 -25.55 8.76
N PHE A 650 -24.32 -24.47 9.22
CA PHE A 650 -24.93 -23.15 9.30
C PHE A 650 -24.25 -22.20 8.30
N GLN A 651 -25.07 -21.44 7.57
CA GLN A 651 -24.61 -20.33 6.74
C GLN A 651 -25.41 -19.10 7.13
N HIS A 652 -24.72 -18.08 7.65
CA HIS A 652 -25.35 -16.78 7.89
C HIS A 652 -25.81 -16.20 6.56
N LYS A 653 -27.04 -15.68 6.55
CA LYS A 653 -27.62 -14.99 5.40
C LYS A 653 -28.13 -13.65 5.88
N GLU A 654 -27.35 -12.62 5.59
CA GLU A 654 -27.68 -11.26 5.96
C GLU A 654 -28.95 -10.75 5.26
N ASN A 655 -29.64 -9.82 5.93
CA ASN A 655 -30.76 -9.10 5.35
C ASN A 655 -30.27 -8.11 4.27
N THR A 656 -31.20 -7.62 3.44
CA THR A 656 -30.89 -6.53 2.48
C THR A 656 -31.44 -5.23 3.03
N PHE A 657 -30.56 -4.44 3.63
CA PHE A 657 -30.87 -3.09 4.11
C PHE A 657 -29.71 -2.13 3.76
N ASP A 658 -30.05 -0.87 3.46
CA ASP A 658 -29.09 0.19 3.15
C ASP A 658 -29.19 1.31 4.20
N ASP A 659 -28.42 1.18 5.29
CA ASP A 659 -28.34 2.20 6.33
C ASP A 659 -27.98 3.59 5.77
N PHE A 660 -27.17 3.61 4.70
CA PHE A 660 -26.62 4.84 4.15
C PHE A 660 -27.65 5.66 3.36
N GLU A 661 -28.79 5.08 2.95
CA GLU A 661 -29.90 5.84 2.34
C GLU A 661 -30.47 6.86 3.32
N THR A 662 -30.47 6.52 4.62
CA THR A 662 -30.97 7.41 5.68
C THR A 662 -29.83 8.18 6.34
N GLU A 663 -28.71 7.51 6.63
CA GLU A 663 -27.58 8.07 7.37
C GLU A 663 -26.27 7.86 6.60
N VAL A 664 -26.08 8.63 5.52
CA VAL A 664 -24.92 8.51 4.61
C VAL A 664 -23.55 8.60 5.30
N LEU A 665 -23.48 9.22 6.49
CA LEU A 665 -22.22 9.43 7.23
C LEU A 665 -21.91 8.31 8.24
N LEU A 666 -22.67 7.19 8.24
CA LEU A 666 -22.34 6.06 9.08
C LEU A 666 -20.96 5.48 8.69
N PRO A 667 -20.13 5.08 9.67
CA PRO A 667 -18.82 4.49 9.40
C PRO A 667 -18.93 3.07 8.84
N TYR A 668 -20.00 2.35 9.17
CA TYR A 668 -20.32 1.00 8.70
C TYR A 668 -21.80 0.71 8.93
N LYS A 669 -22.34 -0.30 8.22
CA LYS A 669 -23.73 -0.74 8.37
C LYS A 669 -24.02 -1.17 9.80
N GLN A 670 -25.03 -0.56 10.41
CA GLN A 670 -25.48 -0.91 11.76
C GLN A 670 -26.54 -2.01 11.73
N SER A 671 -27.13 -2.28 10.56
CA SER A 671 -28.09 -3.37 10.38
C SER A 671 -27.46 -4.77 10.30
N THR A 672 -26.14 -4.88 10.14
CA THR A 672 -25.44 -6.16 9.88
C THR A 672 -24.44 -6.51 11.00
N GLN A 673 -24.84 -6.31 12.25
CA GLN A 673 -23.98 -6.54 13.43
C GLN A 673 -24.04 -7.99 13.94
N GLY A 674 -25.00 -8.80 13.47
CA GLY A 674 -25.03 -10.24 13.68
C GLY A 674 -24.14 -11.03 12.70
N PRO A 675 -24.10 -12.36 12.82
CA PRO A 675 -24.74 -13.14 13.87
C PRO A 675 -23.88 -13.17 15.14
N CYS A 676 -24.52 -13.19 16.29
CA CYS A 676 -23.84 -13.54 17.54
C CYS A 676 -23.66 -15.07 17.68
N ILE A 677 -22.68 -15.48 18.48
CA ILE A 677 -22.49 -16.88 18.88
C ILE A 677 -22.38 -16.95 20.40
N ALA A 678 -23.11 -17.88 21.01
CA ALA A 678 -23.00 -18.21 22.44
C ALA A 678 -22.79 -19.72 22.60
N GLN A 679 -22.12 -20.13 23.67
CA GLN A 679 -21.80 -21.53 23.93
C GLN A 679 -22.11 -21.90 25.39
N ALA A 680 -22.62 -23.11 25.61
CA ALA A 680 -22.97 -23.64 26.93
C ALA A 680 -23.19 -25.17 26.86
N ASP A 681 -23.21 -25.85 28.00
CA ASP A 681 -23.71 -27.23 28.10
C ASP A 681 -25.22 -27.21 28.36
N ILE A 682 -26.02 -27.25 27.29
CA ILE A 682 -27.46 -26.92 27.35
C ILE A 682 -28.28 -28.11 27.84
N ASN A 683 -27.75 -29.32 27.67
CA ASN A 683 -28.42 -30.57 28.05
C ASN A 683 -27.74 -31.30 29.23
N GLY A 684 -26.69 -30.73 29.81
CA GLY A 684 -25.99 -31.25 30.99
C GLY A 684 -25.15 -32.50 30.73
N ASP A 685 -24.73 -32.75 29.48
CA ASP A 685 -23.95 -33.93 29.11
C ASP A 685 -22.42 -33.74 29.20
N GLY A 686 -21.98 -32.55 29.62
CA GLY A 686 -20.60 -32.14 29.79
C GLY A 686 -19.92 -31.70 28.49
N LYS A 687 -20.65 -31.56 27.38
CA LYS A 687 -20.15 -31.03 26.11
C LYS A 687 -20.65 -29.61 25.86
N ILE A 688 -19.95 -28.89 24.99
CA ILE A 688 -20.29 -27.50 24.69
C ILE A 688 -21.13 -27.45 23.42
N ASP A 689 -22.38 -27.05 23.59
CA ASP A 689 -23.33 -26.75 22.53
C ASP A 689 -23.20 -25.30 22.06
N LEU A 690 -23.69 -25.01 20.87
CA LEU A 690 -23.62 -23.68 20.25
C LEU A 690 -25.00 -23.13 19.92
N PHE A 691 -25.23 -21.88 20.29
CA PHE A 691 -26.27 -21.04 19.72
C PHE A 691 -25.64 -20.10 18.70
N ILE A 692 -26.21 -20.05 17.51
CA ILE A 692 -25.82 -19.11 16.45
C ILE A 692 -27.05 -18.28 16.12
N GLY A 693 -26.93 -16.96 16.32
CA GLY A 693 -27.98 -16.01 16.00
C GLY A 693 -28.30 -15.94 14.51
N GLY A 694 -29.50 -15.49 14.18
CA GLY A 694 -29.91 -15.17 12.82
C GLY A 694 -29.93 -13.67 12.55
N ALA A 695 -29.66 -13.30 11.30
CA ALA A 695 -30.04 -11.97 10.81
C ALA A 695 -31.55 -11.83 10.74
N SER A 696 -32.05 -10.61 10.65
CA SER A 696 -33.45 -10.30 10.39
C SER A 696 -33.97 -11.00 9.14
N GLY A 697 -34.92 -11.92 9.33
CA GLY A 697 -35.46 -12.83 8.32
C GLY A 697 -34.88 -14.24 8.33
N GLN A 698 -33.83 -14.50 9.12
CA GLN A 698 -33.20 -15.81 9.32
C GLN A 698 -33.41 -16.30 10.76
N ALA A 699 -33.84 -17.55 10.91
CA ALA A 699 -33.98 -18.15 12.24
C ALA A 699 -32.60 -18.47 12.84
N ALA A 700 -32.43 -18.18 14.13
CA ALA A 700 -31.31 -18.67 14.92
C ALA A 700 -31.28 -20.22 14.94
N GLN A 701 -30.10 -20.78 15.19
CA GLN A 701 -29.90 -22.23 15.25
C GLN A 701 -29.19 -22.66 16.54
N LEU A 702 -29.64 -23.81 17.05
CA LEU A 702 -29.01 -24.50 18.18
C LEU A 702 -28.34 -25.77 17.69
N TRP A 703 -27.07 -25.95 18.05
CA TRP A 703 -26.24 -27.07 17.66
C TRP A 703 -25.77 -27.81 18.90
N ILE A 704 -26.30 -29.02 19.08
CA ILE A 704 -25.97 -29.87 20.22
C ILE A 704 -24.76 -30.74 19.88
N GLN A 705 -23.72 -30.68 20.71
CA GLN A 705 -22.50 -31.45 20.53
C GLN A 705 -22.73 -32.92 20.93
N ASN A 706 -22.15 -33.82 20.16
CA ASN A 706 -22.11 -35.25 20.42
C ASN A 706 -20.70 -35.79 20.15
N ASN A 707 -20.48 -37.09 20.35
CA ASN A 707 -19.15 -37.69 20.20
C ASN A 707 -18.60 -37.63 18.76
N ASN A 708 -19.44 -37.38 17.76
CA ASN A 708 -19.10 -37.37 16.34
C ASN A 708 -19.23 -35.96 15.70
N GLY A 709 -19.44 -34.89 16.48
CA GLY A 709 -19.62 -33.53 15.98
C GLY A 709 -20.84 -32.84 16.57
N PHE A 710 -21.60 -32.12 15.74
CA PHE A 710 -22.77 -31.33 16.10
C PHE A 710 -24.03 -31.85 15.40
N ARG A 711 -25.19 -31.64 16.03
CA ARG A 711 -26.51 -31.89 15.46
C ARG A 711 -27.40 -30.68 15.71
N ALA A 712 -28.06 -30.18 14.67
CA ALA A 712 -29.06 -29.13 14.83
C ALA A 712 -30.27 -29.63 15.68
N ALA A 713 -30.64 -28.83 16.69
CA ALA A 713 -31.82 -29.04 17.52
C ALA A 713 -32.99 -28.08 17.16
N ASN A 714 -32.70 -26.96 16.48
CA ASN A 714 -33.63 -26.01 15.86
C ASN A 714 -35.05 -25.92 16.50
N PRO A 715 -35.17 -25.41 17.73
CA PRO A 715 -36.46 -25.15 18.36
C PRO A 715 -37.39 -24.33 17.46
N GLU A 716 -38.68 -24.70 17.38
CA GLU A 716 -39.67 -23.99 16.53
C GLU A 716 -39.80 -22.51 16.89
N ILE A 717 -39.54 -22.15 18.15
CA ILE A 717 -39.62 -20.75 18.60
C ILE A 717 -38.63 -19.83 17.87
N PHE A 718 -37.44 -20.33 17.50
CA PHE A 718 -36.46 -19.54 16.76
C PHE A 718 -36.92 -19.24 15.33
N LYS A 719 -37.74 -20.12 14.73
CA LYS A 719 -38.36 -19.86 13.44
C LYS A 719 -39.45 -18.80 13.54
N VAL A 720 -40.21 -18.79 14.63
CA VAL A 720 -41.22 -17.75 14.89
C VAL A 720 -40.56 -16.39 15.07
N ASP A 721 -39.41 -16.37 15.75
CA ASP A 721 -38.64 -15.16 16.05
C ASP A 721 -37.60 -14.82 14.97
N SER A 722 -37.70 -15.40 13.76
CA SER A 722 -36.75 -15.13 12.68
C SER A 722 -36.81 -13.68 12.17
N GLY A 723 -37.83 -12.89 12.54
CA GLY A 723 -37.94 -11.49 12.13
C GLY A 723 -37.08 -10.52 12.94
N TYR A 724 -36.34 -10.99 13.95
CA TYR A 724 -35.44 -10.19 14.77
C TYR A 724 -33.99 -10.34 14.28
N GLU A 725 -33.17 -9.32 14.48
CA GLU A 725 -31.72 -9.37 14.31
C GLU A 725 -31.05 -9.77 15.64
N ASP A 726 -30.24 -10.83 15.63
CA ASP A 726 -29.60 -11.37 16.83
C ASP A 726 -28.15 -10.84 17.00
N THR A 727 -27.97 -9.75 17.75
CA THR A 727 -26.66 -9.07 17.88
C THR A 727 -25.86 -9.46 19.13
N GLY A 728 -26.45 -10.24 20.05
CA GLY A 728 -25.75 -10.72 21.24
C GLY A 728 -26.55 -11.81 21.94
N ALA A 729 -25.87 -12.72 22.64
CA ALA A 729 -26.52 -13.80 23.37
C ALA A 729 -25.72 -14.24 24.58
N VAL A 730 -26.41 -14.70 25.64
CA VAL A 730 -25.77 -15.33 26.80
C VAL A 730 -26.65 -16.43 27.38
N PHE A 731 -26.00 -17.49 27.84
CA PHE A 731 -26.63 -18.57 28.60
C PHE A 731 -26.42 -18.37 30.11
N PHE A 732 -27.47 -18.55 30.91
CA PHE A 732 -27.41 -18.49 32.37
C PHE A 732 -28.65 -19.15 32.98
N ASP A 733 -28.53 -19.61 34.23
CA ASP A 733 -29.66 -20.15 35.01
C ASP A 733 -30.48 -18.98 35.59
N LEU A 734 -31.66 -18.71 35.02
CA LEU A 734 -32.47 -17.56 35.43
C LEU A 734 -33.27 -17.85 36.71
N ASP A 735 -33.80 -19.06 36.86
CA ASP A 735 -34.78 -19.40 37.89
C ASP A 735 -34.25 -20.32 39.01
N GLY A 736 -32.99 -20.74 38.89
CA GLY A 736 -32.27 -21.55 39.87
C GLY A 736 -32.54 -23.04 39.75
N ASP A 737 -33.05 -23.51 38.60
CA ASP A 737 -33.36 -24.92 38.37
C ASP A 737 -32.19 -25.74 37.80
N THR A 738 -31.04 -25.10 37.61
CA THR A 738 -29.76 -25.60 37.09
C THR A 738 -29.67 -25.86 35.60
N ASP A 739 -30.76 -25.71 34.85
CA ASP A 739 -30.67 -25.63 33.40
C ASP A 739 -30.26 -24.21 32.95
N LEU A 740 -29.71 -24.11 31.74
CA LEU A 740 -29.24 -22.83 31.21
C LEU A 740 -30.25 -22.27 30.24
N ASP A 741 -30.85 -21.16 30.64
CA ASP A 741 -31.73 -20.32 29.82
C ASP A 741 -30.93 -19.44 28.87
N LEU A 742 -31.59 -18.93 27.84
CA LEU A 742 -30.96 -18.13 26.80
C LEU A 742 -31.57 -16.72 26.74
N TYR A 743 -30.73 -15.71 26.90
CA TYR A 743 -31.09 -14.32 26.60
C TYR A 743 -30.43 -13.87 25.31
N VAL A 744 -31.23 -13.34 24.39
CA VAL A 744 -30.78 -12.83 23.09
C VAL A 744 -31.11 -11.35 22.99
N VAL A 745 -30.09 -10.54 22.74
CA VAL A 745 -30.20 -9.13 22.43
C VAL A 745 -30.69 -8.97 21.01
N SER A 746 -31.71 -8.12 20.84
CA SER A 746 -32.20 -7.77 19.51
C SER A 746 -31.68 -6.41 19.08
N GLY A 747 -31.04 -6.36 17.90
CA GLY A 747 -30.38 -5.18 17.37
C GLY A 747 -30.83 -4.84 15.94
N GLY A 748 -29.90 -4.32 15.14
CA GLY A 748 -30.14 -3.86 13.78
C GLY A 748 -30.41 -2.36 13.66
N ASN A 749 -30.66 -1.89 12.45
CA ASN A 749 -30.99 -0.48 12.15
C ASN A 749 -32.09 -0.33 11.10
N GLU A 750 -32.67 -1.46 10.68
CA GLU A 750 -33.64 -1.56 9.59
C GLU A 750 -35.09 -1.24 10.00
N PHE A 751 -35.34 -1.09 11.30
CA PHE A 751 -36.68 -0.79 11.83
C PHE A 751 -36.77 0.61 12.44
N ASP A 752 -37.97 1.18 12.41
CA ASP A 752 -38.29 2.44 13.09
C ASP A 752 -37.97 2.40 14.59
N ILE A 753 -37.67 3.57 15.15
CA ILE A 753 -37.47 3.75 16.59
C ILE A 753 -38.66 3.17 17.39
N GLN A 754 -38.37 2.40 18.44
CA GLN A 754 -39.36 1.69 19.27
C GLN A 754 -40.06 0.48 18.62
N SER A 755 -39.61 0.02 17.44
CA SER A 755 -40.07 -1.25 16.85
C SER A 755 -40.05 -2.40 17.86
N SER A 756 -41.07 -3.27 17.82
CA SER A 756 -41.11 -4.47 18.65
C SER A 756 -39.96 -5.44 18.35
N TYR A 757 -39.36 -5.35 17.16
CA TYR A 757 -38.20 -6.15 16.77
C TYR A 757 -36.91 -5.74 17.48
N TYR A 758 -36.88 -4.61 18.20
CA TYR A 758 -35.77 -4.23 19.09
C TYR A 758 -36.00 -4.64 20.55
N ALA A 759 -37.01 -5.46 20.82
CA ALA A 759 -37.22 -6.04 22.15
C ALA A 759 -36.37 -7.30 22.29
N ASP A 760 -35.52 -7.33 23.32
CA ASP A 760 -34.70 -8.50 23.64
C ASP A 760 -35.60 -9.70 23.98
N ARG A 761 -35.06 -10.90 23.80
CA ARG A 761 -35.79 -12.16 23.94
C ARG A 761 -35.16 -13.02 25.02
N LEU A 762 -36.00 -13.57 25.88
CA LEU A 762 -35.64 -14.54 26.89
C LEU A 762 -36.31 -15.86 26.56
N TYR A 763 -35.53 -16.93 26.54
CA TYR A 763 -35.99 -18.28 26.25
C TYR A 763 -35.66 -19.20 27.43
N ILE A 764 -36.69 -19.88 27.93
CA ILE A 764 -36.60 -20.83 29.04
C ILE A 764 -36.32 -22.22 28.49
N ASN A 765 -35.28 -22.87 29.03
CA ASN A 765 -34.89 -24.23 28.67
C ASN A 765 -35.76 -25.27 29.42
N ASP A 766 -35.71 -26.52 28.98
CA ASP A 766 -36.35 -27.66 29.66
C ASP A 766 -35.34 -28.72 30.11
N GLY A 767 -34.07 -28.31 30.24
CA GLY A 767 -32.90 -29.15 30.46
C GLY A 767 -32.50 -30.06 29.30
N GLN A 768 -33.19 -30.02 28.15
CA GLN A 768 -32.87 -30.84 26.97
C GLN A 768 -32.60 -30.01 25.70
N GLY A 769 -32.56 -28.68 25.84
CA GLY A 769 -32.38 -27.74 24.73
C GLY A 769 -33.65 -27.44 23.97
N ASN A 770 -34.84 -27.72 24.53
CA ASN A 770 -36.10 -27.23 23.98
C ASN A 770 -36.46 -25.90 24.64
N PHE A 771 -36.36 -24.83 23.85
CA PHE A 771 -36.59 -23.48 24.33
C PHE A 771 -38.04 -23.03 24.14
N SER A 772 -38.56 -22.30 25.12
CA SER A 772 -39.83 -21.59 25.06
C SER A 772 -39.66 -20.11 25.36
N ARG A 773 -40.26 -19.22 24.57
CA ARG A 773 -40.10 -17.77 24.77
C ARG A 773 -40.91 -17.30 25.97
N GLN A 774 -40.23 -16.63 26.91
CA GLN A 774 -40.86 -15.95 28.03
C GLN A 774 -41.21 -14.51 27.65
N LEU A 775 -42.46 -14.11 27.92
CA LEU A 775 -42.93 -12.74 27.67
C LEU A 775 -42.78 -11.88 28.91
N GLU A 776 -41.64 -11.19 29.02
CA GLU A 776 -41.38 -10.26 30.13
C GLU A 776 -41.69 -8.80 29.75
N PRO A 777 -42.63 -8.12 30.43
CA PRO A 777 -42.96 -6.73 30.15
C PRO A 777 -41.76 -5.78 30.26
N ALA A 778 -40.77 -6.10 31.09
CA ALA A 778 -39.57 -5.29 31.25
C ALA A 778 -38.75 -5.20 29.95
N LEU A 779 -38.69 -6.29 29.17
CA LEU A 779 -37.97 -6.33 27.89
C LEU A 779 -38.66 -5.50 26.80
N GLN A 780 -39.93 -5.15 27.01
CA GLN A 780 -40.72 -4.34 26.09
C GLN A 780 -40.61 -2.84 26.34
N GLN A 781 -40.06 -2.41 27.49
CA GLN A 781 -40.06 -1.00 27.90
C GLN A 781 -38.87 -0.18 27.37
N ASN A 782 -37.84 -0.84 26.81
CA ASN A 782 -36.63 -0.21 26.27
C ASN A 782 -36.23 -0.83 24.92
N ARG A 783 -37.08 -0.66 23.91
CA ARG A 783 -36.86 -1.15 22.53
C ARG A 783 -35.90 -0.23 21.78
N LYS A 784 -34.63 -0.60 21.79
CA LYS A 784 -33.54 0.13 21.12
C LYS A 784 -32.48 -0.87 20.68
N SER A 785 -31.88 -0.59 19.53
CA SER A 785 -30.67 -1.27 19.08
C SER A 785 -29.43 -0.81 19.87
N GLY A 786 -28.33 -1.56 19.75
CA GLY A 786 -27.03 -1.22 20.35
C GLY A 786 -26.86 -1.63 21.82
N LYS A 787 -27.58 -2.64 22.30
CA LYS A 787 -27.40 -3.19 23.65
C LYS A 787 -26.32 -4.28 23.64
N ALA A 788 -25.72 -4.52 24.81
CA ALA A 788 -24.83 -5.64 25.06
C ALA A 788 -25.30 -6.39 26.32
N VAL A 789 -24.97 -7.67 26.43
CA VAL A 789 -25.35 -8.52 27.56
C VAL A 789 -24.14 -9.32 28.06
N VAL A 790 -24.05 -9.49 29.38
CA VAL A 790 -23.06 -10.35 30.05
C VAL A 790 -23.75 -11.01 31.26
N ALA A 791 -23.48 -12.30 31.48
CA ALA A 791 -23.85 -12.98 32.72
C ALA A 791 -22.72 -12.79 33.74
N LEU A 792 -23.07 -12.46 34.98
CA LEU A 792 -22.12 -12.13 36.06
C LEU A 792 -21.91 -13.31 37.02
#